data_AF-A0A366EL76-F1
#
_entry.id   AF-A0A366EL76-F1
#
_cell.length_a   1.000
_cell.length_b   1.000
_cell.length_c   1.000
_cell.angle_alpha   90.00
_cell.angle_beta   90.00
_cell.angle_gamma   90.00
#
_symmetry.space_group_name_H-M   'P 1'
#
loop_
_entity.id
_entity.type
_entity.pdbx_description
1 polymer ?
#
loop_
_entity_poly.entity_id
_entity_poly.type
_entity_poly.pdbx_seq_one_letter_code
_entity_poly.pdbx_strand_id
1 'polypeptide(L)'
;MDICCEIVRIKIKLKIFNISIKLRKKRKKGDQGMRLLTFPLKFMFYYILGLIGILAVSIAPEVFKEKGLYNFVGFLEEFFKFVFVFMDGENWSYSYKGITVDFLDMLWGPYLYSLQIIGGALGLGLGIAFTLTIFTVFLPRWVTSSLKKVLNLFETVPDLMFAFMLQLLIVYVIKYFGVELMNFTEYGEEKIFLAPIITLSIIPMISFFRILLFIMEEEMLKPHIEFAQSKGMSKGRILFAHVLKNISPSLFYHGKLIIWGMLSSLFIIETIFNMRGITYYIVQDFRPMVIAISLIMIYTPFFVVYQGVYLWINREGSVDHTKYKKDKIKWREWKIWSWLSTIRRLWWQHMHNGKFAIGFSVIFLLIAVSFLYPMMKEDPIKQIQFMKNDEGRIISAPPHKPFGEMILGSDFFGYSILDQLIVGSKYTLLFALVVASLRVIGGFYLGIVYHFHLKENRKNWLDRMVDSIHFLPLSLIAYLLLRPVLWGLPVLGWDHSIFERLVFEAVVLTILVLPLTTVLIGNELKLLGKQDFVLSAKLLGGTNRHLLWTHLFPHLAPRLFIIWGQQFIQTLLILVHLGLFHLFLGGTIITGGLVPDPPKSGTFEWSGLISSTKDSLMTGKYWIVIAPLAAFMIAIIAMQLIVQGVKEIQQTKVGVLVNNTPIKNKHKLVKKKTYHPVVEDFHLARQQSFKG
;
A
#
# COMPACT_ATOMS: atom_id res chain seq x y z
N MET A 1 32.08 -37.81 -54.93
CA MET A 1 31.03 -38.54 -54.19
C MET A 1 30.54 -37.75 -52.96
N ASP A 2 31.35 -36.85 -52.42
CA ASP A 2 31.06 -36.13 -51.16
C ASP A 2 29.96 -35.06 -51.24
N ILE A 3 29.82 -34.38 -52.39
CA ILE A 3 28.80 -33.33 -52.59
C ILE A 3 27.37 -33.91 -52.53
N CYS A 4 27.18 -35.14 -53.05
CA CYS A 4 25.87 -35.80 -53.03
C CYS A 4 25.47 -36.21 -51.60
N CYS A 5 26.44 -36.63 -50.79
CA CYS A 5 26.24 -36.99 -49.38
C CYS A 5 25.87 -35.77 -48.52
N GLU A 6 26.47 -34.62 -48.82
CA GLU A 6 26.23 -33.37 -48.09
C GLU A 6 24.84 -32.77 -48.39
N ILE A 7 24.40 -32.84 -49.66
CA ILE A 7 23.05 -32.43 -50.08
C ILE A 7 21.97 -33.31 -49.43
N VAL A 8 22.20 -34.62 -49.31
CA VAL A 8 21.29 -35.55 -48.62
C VAL A 8 21.24 -35.22 -47.12
N ARG A 9 22.36 -34.92 -46.48
CA ARG A 9 22.41 -34.50 -45.06
C ARG A 9 21.64 -33.21 -44.79
N ILE A 10 21.74 -32.23 -45.69
CA ILE A 10 21.02 -30.95 -45.60
C ILE A 10 19.52 -31.17 -45.80
N LYS A 11 19.11 -31.97 -46.79
CA LYS A 11 17.68 -32.33 -46.99
C LYS A 11 17.09 -33.06 -45.79
N ILE A 12 17.84 -33.97 -45.16
CA ILE A 12 17.39 -34.68 -43.95
C ILE A 12 17.25 -33.71 -42.77
N LYS A 13 18.22 -32.81 -42.54
CA LYS A 13 18.14 -31.78 -41.47
C LYS A 13 16.95 -30.84 -41.67
N LEU A 14 16.69 -30.38 -42.91
CA LEU A 14 15.54 -29.53 -43.23
C LEU A 14 14.20 -30.26 -43.02
N LYS A 15 14.13 -31.55 -43.35
CA LYS A 15 12.92 -32.36 -43.16
C LYS A 15 12.64 -32.60 -41.67
N ILE A 16 13.67 -32.88 -40.86
CA ILE A 16 13.56 -33.02 -39.41
C ILE A 16 13.15 -31.68 -38.76
N PHE A 17 13.72 -30.56 -39.23
CA PHE A 17 13.37 -29.23 -38.74
C PHE A 17 11.90 -28.87 -39.03
N ASN A 18 11.41 -29.14 -40.24
CA ASN A 18 10.01 -28.92 -40.61
C ASN A 18 9.04 -29.83 -39.85
N ILE A 19 9.39 -31.10 -39.60
CA ILE A 19 8.59 -32.01 -38.77
C ILE A 19 8.53 -31.51 -37.32
N SER A 20 9.65 -31.04 -36.76
CA SER A 20 9.71 -30.43 -35.43
C SER A 20 8.82 -29.19 -35.32
N ILE A 21 8.83 -28.30 -36.32
CA ILE A 21 7.94 -27.12 -36.36
C ILE A 21 6.47 -27.54 -36.42
N LYS A 22 6.13 -28.54 -37.25
CA LYS A 22 4.75 -29.03 -37.41
C LYS A 22 4.22 -29.67 -36.13
N LEU A 23 5.04 -30.48 -35.45
CA LEU A 23 4.74 -31.05 -34.13
C LEU A 23 4.61 -29.96 -33.05
N ARG A 24 5.47 -28.92 -33.07
CA ARG A 24 5.41 -27.79 -32.14
C ARG A 24 4.15 -26.93 -32.33
N LYS A 25 3.71 -26.72 -33.59
CA LYS A 25 2.42 -26.08 -33.92
C LYS A 25 1.22 -26.92 -33.47
N LYS A 26 1.25 -28.25 -33.67
CA LYS A 26 0.18 -29.17 -33.25
C LYS A 26 0.07 -29.25 -31.71
N ARG A 27 1.22 -29.25 -31.01
CA ARG A 27 1.29 -29.18 -29.54
C ARG A 27 0.78 -27.84 -29.00
N LYS A 28 1.15 -26.71 -29.62
CA LYS A 28 0.60 -25.38 -29.27
C LYS A 28 -0.92 -25.28 -29.47
N LYS A 29 -1.48 -25.87 -30.54
CA LYS A 29 -2.93 -25.94 -30.77
C LYS A 29 -3.66 -26.80 -29.73
N GLY A 30 -3.11 -27.95 -29.35
CA GLY A 30 -3.66 -28.80 -28.27
C GLY A 30 -3.58 -28.14 -26.89
N ASP A 31 -2.48 -27.47 -26.57
CA ASP A 31 -2.30 -26.69 -25.33
C ASP A 31 -3.25 -25.48 -25.28
N GLN A 32 -3.57 -24.87 -26.42
CA GLN A 32 -4.55 -23.77 -26.51
C GLN A 32 -5.99 -24.25 -26.26
N GLY A 33 -6.41 -25.39 -26.83
CA GLY A 33 -7.75 -25.95 -26.59
C GLY A 33 -7.99 -26.34 -25.13
N MET A 34 -6.99 -26.95 -24.48
CA MET A 34 -7.06 -27.35 -23.06
C MET A 34 -6.96 -26.16 -22.09
N ARG A 35 -6.30 -25.07 -22.50
CA ARG A 35 -6.29 -23.78 -21.76
C ARG A 35 -7.64 -23.05 -21.81
N LEU A 36 -8.39 -23.15 -22.91
CA LEU A 36 -9.70 -22.51 -23.04
C LEU A 36 -10.76 -23.15 -22.12
N LEU A 37 -10.74 -24.47 -21.94
CA LEU A 37 -11.67 -25.20 -21.05
C LEU A 37 -11.33 -25.08 -19.56
N THR A 38 -10.05 -25.04 -19.21
CA THR A 38 -9.60 -24.89 -17.81
C THR A 38 -9.69 -23.44 -17.29
N PHE A 39 -9.96 -22.49 -18.17
CA PHE A 39 -10.04 -21.07 -17.84
C PHE A 39 -11.30 -20.68 -17.03
N PRO A 40 -12.55 -20.93 -17.49
CA PRO A 40 -13.74 -20.53 -16.73
C PRO A 40 -13.79 -21.22 -15.36
N LEU A 41 -13.33 -22.46 -15.27
CA LEU A 41 -13.22 -23.19 -14.00
C LEU A 41 -12.27 -22.49 -13.01
N LYS A 42 -11.10 -22.01 -13.48
CA LYS A 42 -10.17 -21.26 -12.62
C LYS A 42 -10.73 -19.90 -12.23
N PHE A 43 -11.42 -19.22 -13.15
CA PHE A 43 -12.10 -17.95 -12.88
C PHE A 43 -13.11 -18.12 -11.73
N MET A 44 -14.02 -19.08 -11.87
CA MET A 44 -15.04 -19.38 -10.84
C MET A 44 -14.40 -19.81 -9.52
N PHE A 45 -13.37 -20.65 -9.57
CA PHE A 45 -12.68 -21.10 -8.36
C PHE A 45 -12.10 -19.92 -7.55
N TYR A 46 -11.40 -18.98 -8.21
CA TYR A 46 -10.85 -17.81 -7.51
C TYR A 46 -11.92 -16.84 -7.02
N TYR A 47 -13.02 -16.72 -7.75
CA TYR A 47 -14.16 -15.91 -7.31
C TYR A 47 -14.77 -16.49 -6.02
N ILE A 48 -15.08 -17.79 -6.01
CA ILE A 48 -15.62 -18.51 -4.84
C ILE A 48 -14.67 -18.40 -3.64
N LEU A 49 -13.37 -18.50 -3.86
CA LEU A 49 -12.39 -18.41 -2.79
C LEU A 49 -12.37 -17.02 -2.13
N GLY A 50 -12.59 -15.95 -2.90
CA GLY A 50 -12.79 -14.61 -2.35
C GLY A 50 -14.11 -14.47 -1.60
N LEU A 51 -15.20 -15.07 -2.10
CA LEU A 51 -16.49 -15.10 -1.39
C LEU A 51 -16.36 -15.79 -0.03
N ILE A 52 -15.67 -16.93 0.05
CA ILE A 52 -15.39 -17.63 1.31
C ILE A 52 -14.65 -16.70 2.29
N GLY A 53 -13.66 -15.95 1.81
CA GLY A 53 -12.94 -14.97 2.62
C GLY A 53 -13.85 -13.84 3.13
N ILE A 54 -14.77 -13.35 2.29
CA ILE A 54 -15.75 -12.32 2.67
C ILE A 54 -16.70 -12.83 3.75
N LEU A 55 -17.26 -14.03 3.58
CA LEU A 55 -18.15 -14.64 4.56
C LEU A 55 -17.45 -14.89 5.91
N ALA A 56 -16.16 -15.25 5.87
CA ALA A 56 -15.35 -15.39 7.08
C ALA A 56 -15.12 -14.06 7.79
N VAL A 57 -14.88 -12.97 7.04
CA VAL A 57 -14.72 -11.63 7.61
C VAL A 57 -16.05 -11.08 8.14
N SER A 58 -17.18 -11.39 7.51
CA SER A 58 -18.49 -10.86 7.91
C SER A 58 -19.02 -11.44 9.22
N ILE A 59 -18.71 -12.70 9.54
CA ILE A 59 -19.13 -13.36 10.79
C ILE A 59 -18.18 -13.06 11.97
N ALA A 60 -16.94 -12.66 11.69
CA ALA A 60 -15.93 -12.42 12.72
C ALA A 60 -16.36 -11.42 13.82
N PRO A 61 -17.02 -10.29 13.52
CA PRO A 61 -17.42 -9.34 14.56
C PRO A 61 -18.40 -9.93 15.58
N GLU A 62 -19.35 -10.74 15.12
CA GLU A 62 -20.35 -11.41 15.96
C GLU A 62 -19.69 -12.47 16.84
N VAL A 63 -18.85 -13.32 16.25
CA VAL A 63 -18.13 -14.36 17.00
C VAL A 63 -17.23 -13.76 18.08
N PHE A 64 -16.48 -12.70 17.76
CA PHE A 64 -15.60 -12.05 18.73
C PHE A 64 -16.36 -11.45 19.90
N LYS A 65 -17.58 -10.95 19.66
CA LYS A 65 -18.44 -10.38 20.68
C LYS A 65 -19.11 -11.46 21.55
N GLU A 66 -19.59 -12.54 20.96
CA GLU A 66 -20.40 -13.55 21.67
C GLU A 66 -19.61 -14.72 22.22
N LYS A 67 -18.64 -15.25 21.45
CA LYS A 67 -17.87 -16.46 21.80
C LYS A 67 -16.44 -16.16 22.29
N GLY A 68 -16.01 -14.90 22.23
CA GLY A 68 -14.68 -14.43 22.64
C GLY A 68 -13.59 -14.58 21.57
N LEU A 69 -12.48 -13.87 21.77
CA LEU A 69 -11.44 -13.67 20.73
C LEU A 69 -10.66 -14.91 20.33
N TYR A 70 -10.44 -15.84 21.25
CA TYR A 70 -9.56 -16.98 21.04
C TYR A 70 -10.31 -18.27 20.68
N ASN A 71 -11.62 -18.21 20.49
CA ASN A 71 -12.45 -19.38 20.23
C ASN A 71 -12.51 -19.75 18.74
N PHE A 72 -11.42 -20.32 18.23
CA PHE A 72 -11.33 -20.73 16.82
C PHE A 72 -12.38 -21.79 16.42
N VAL A 73 -12.70 -22.71 17.33
CA VAL A 73 -13.72 -23.75 17.09
C VAL A 73 -15.10 -23.10 16.96
N GLY A 74 -15.44 -22.18 17.87
CA GLY A 74 -16.68 -21.41 17.82
C GLY A 74 -16.81 -20.55 16.56
N PHE A 75 -15.69 -19.99 16.08
CA PHE A 75 -15.64 -19.28 14.80
C PHE A 75 -15.97 -20.19 13.62
N LEU A 76 -15.35 -21.37 13.54
CA LEU A 76 -15.63 -22.33 12.45
C LEU A 76 -17.09 -22.79 12.47
N GLU A 77 -17.64 -23.05 13.66
CA GLU A 77 -19.04 -23.47 13.82
C GLU A 77 -20.01 -22.41 13.28
N GLU A 78 -19.86 -21.14 13.70
CA GLU A 78 -20.73 -20.06 13.20
C GLU A 78 -20.50 -19.76 11.73
N PHE A 79 -19.26 -19.87 11.25
CA PHE A 79 -18.96 -19.73 9.83
C PHE A 79 -19.76 -20.73 8.99
N PHE A 80 -19.77 -22.02 9.35
CA PHE A 80 -20.52 -23.02 8.59
C PHE A 80 -22.04 -22.80 8.70
N LYS A 81 -22.57 -22.48 9.88
CA LYS A 81 -23.99 -22.13 10.05
C LYS A 81 -24.38 -20.95 9.16
N PHE A 82 -23.58 -19.88 9.18
CA PHE A 82 -23.80 -18.68 8.39
C PHE A 82 -23.75 -18.97 6.88
N VAL A 83 -22.85 -19.85 6.42
CA VAL A 83 -22.81 -20.26 5.00
C VAL A 83 -24.13 -20.91 4.58
N PHE A 84 -24.72 -21.77 5.40
CA PHE A 84 -26.02 -22.38 5.09
C PHE A 84 -27.14 -21.34 5.07
N VAL A 85 -27.18 -20.44 6.06
CA VAL A 85 -28.15 -19.33 6.10
C VAL A 85 -28.02 -18.41 4.88
N PHE A 86 -26.79 -18.11 4.48
CA PHE A 86 -26.50 -17.25 3.32
C PHE A 86 -26.92 -17.89 1.99
N MET A 87 -26.83 -19.22 1.87
CA MET A 87 -27.25 -19.94 0.67
C MET A 87 -28.77 -19.98 0.50
N ASP A 88 -29.53 -19.79 1.58
CA ASP A 88 -30.98 -19.76 1.55
C ASP A 88 -31.47 -18.34 1.26
N GLY A 89 -32.06 -18.17 0.07
CA GLY A 89 -32.48 -16.88 -0.46
C GLY A 89 -33.64 -16.24 0.32
N GLU A 90 -34.40 -17.01 1.09
CA GLU A 90 -35.49 -16.47 1.93
C GLU A 90 -34.95 -15.59 3.08
N ASN A 91 -33.70 -15.84 3.51
CA ASN A 91 -33.04 -15.07 4.57
C ASN A 91 -32.46 -13.73 4.08
N TRP A 92 -32.61 -13.41 2.79
CA TRP A 92 -32.10 -12.17 2.20
C TRP A 92 -33.07 -10.99 2.40
N SER A 93 -33.80 -10.99 3.50
CA SER A 93 -34.71 -9.91 3.89
C SER A 93 -34.16 -9.11 5.07
N TYR A 94 -34.26 -7.79 4.95
CA TYR A 94 -33.96 -6.83 6.00
C TYR A 94 -35.26 -6.36 6.64
N SER A 95 -35.48 -6.72 7.91
CA SER A 95 -36.56 -6.14 8.71
C SER A 95 -36.05 -4.98 9.54
N TYR A 96 -36.60 -3.78 9.30
CA TYR A 96 -36.33 -2.60 10.11
C TYR A 96 -37.63 -1.83 10.36
N LYS A 97 -37.92 -1.55 11.63
CA LYS A 97 -39.15 -0.86 12.07
C LYS A 97 -40.45 -1.50 11.52
N GLY A 98 -40.48 -2.82 11.36
CA GLY A 98 -41.66 -3.57 10.91
C GLY A 98 -41.87 -3.61 9.39
N ILE A 99 -40.96 -3.02 8.60
CA ILE A 99 -40.96 -3.14 7.14
C ILE A 99 -39.86 -4.15 6.77
N THR A 100 -40.26 -5.20 6.06
CA THR A 100 -39.36 -6.19 5.46
C THR A 100 -39.07 -5.77 4.02
N VAL A 101 -37.80 -5.48 3.73
CA VAL A 101 -37.32 -5.13 2.38
C VAL A 101 -36.16 -6.05 2.05
N ASP A 102 -36.02 -6.46 0.79
CA ASP A 102 -34.87 -7.28 0.39
C ASP A 102 -33.56 -6.49 0.50
N PHE A 103 -32.47 -7.17 0.92
CA PHE A 103 -31.17 -6.50 1.08
C PHE A 103 -30.66 -5.88 -0.22
N LEU A 104 -30.91 -6.52 -1.36
CA LEU A 104 -30.49 -5.99 -2.65
C LEU A 104 -31.20 -4.68 -2.97
N ASP A 105 -32.51 -4.59 -2.74
CA ASP A 105 -33.28 -3.37 -2.98
C ASP A 105 -32.84 -2.22 -2.07
N MET A 106 -32.53 -2.54 -0.81
CA MET A 106 -31.97 -1.58 0.15
C MET A 106 -30.59 -1.05 -0.27
N LEU A 107 -29.68 -1.93 -0.72
CA LEU A 107 -28.28 -1.58 -0.98
C LEU A 107 -28.03 -1.12 -2.42
N TRP A 108 -28.95 -1.36 -3.35
CA TRP A 108 -28.75 -1.05 -4.78
C TRP A 108 -28.57 0.45 -5.03
N GLY A 109 -29.41 1.29 -4.43
CA GLY A 109 -29.31 2.76 -4.54
C GLY A 109 -27.96 3.30 -4.02
N PRO A 110 -27.58 3.01 -2.77
CA PRO A 110 -26.28 3.37 -2.20
C PRO A 110 -25.09 2.83 -2.99
N TYR A 111 -25.19 1.60 -3.50
CA TYR A 111 -24.16 0.99 -4.34
C TYR A 111 -23.96 1.76 -5.65
N LEU A 112 -25.04 2.06 -6.37
CA LEU A 112 -24.96 2.83 -7.62
C LEU A 112 -24.38 4.22 -7.39
N TYR A 113 -24.76 4.88 -6.29
CA TYR A 113 -24.22 6.19 -5.93
C TYR A 113 -22.70 6.13 -5.73
N SER A 114 -22.23 5.13 -4.99
CA SER A 114 -20.80 4.88 -4.76
C SER A 114 -20.04 4.61 -6.06
N LEU A 115 -20.64 3.81 -6.96
CA LEU A 115 -20.09 3.47 -8.27
C LEU A 115 -20.00 4.68 -9.20
N GLN A 116 -21.00 5.56 -9.19
CA GLN A 116 -21.00 6.81 -9.97
C GLN A 116 -19.85 7.73 -9.54
N ILE A 117 -19.55 7.82 -8.24
CA ILE A 117 -18.48 8.67 -7.72
C ILE A 117 -17.10 8.10 -8.07
N ILE A 118 -16.87 6.81 -7.89
CA ILE A 118 -15.64 6.15 -8.36
C ILE A 118 -15.48 6.32 -9.87
N GLY A 119 -16.54 6.07 -10.65
CA GLY A 119 -16.50 6.14 -12.11
C GLY A 119 -16.22 7.56 -12.60
N GLY A 120 -16.88 8.56 -12.03
CA GLY A 120 -16.67 9.97 -12.34
C GLY A 120 -15.25 10.43 -11.97
N ALA A 121 -14.77 10.08 -10.79
CA ALA A 121 -13.42 10.41 -10.33
C ALA A 121 -12.34 9.76 -11.19
N LEU A 122 -12.55 8.52 -11.63
CA LEU A 122 -11.62 7.79 -12.48
C LEU A 122 -11.57 8.40 -13.88
N GLY A 123 -12.72 8.68 -14.48
CA GLY A 123 -12.82 9.34 -15.78
C GLY A 123 -12.15 10.71 -15.79
N LEU A 124 -12.46 11.55 -14.79
CA LEU A 124 -11.90 12.89 -14.65
C LEU A 124 -10.39 12.84 -14.39
N GLY A 125 -9.94 12.02 -13.45
CA GLY A 125 -8.53 11.92 -13.09
C GLY A 125 -7.66 11.36 -14.22
N LEU A 126 -8.10 10.30 -14.89
CA LEU A 126 -7.37 9.75 -16.04
C LEU A 126 -7.37 10.71 -17.23
N GLY A 127 -8.49 11.41 -17.49
CA GLY A 127 -8.59 12.41 -18.56
C GLY A 127 -7.63 13.60 -18.37
N ILE A 128 -7.57 14.14 -17.15
CA ILE A 128 -6.64 15.22 -16.80
C ILE A 128 -5.19 14.72 -16.89
N ALA A 129 -4.88 13.56 -16.29
CA ALA A 129 -3.53 12.99 -16.32
C ALA A 129 -3.03 12.75 -17.75
N PHE A 130 -3.87 12.19 -18.61
CA PHE A 130 -3.51 11.94 -20.01
C PHE A 130 -3.23 13.24 -20.76
N THR A 131 -4.10 14.25 -20.59
CA THR A 131 -3.92 15.59 -21.17
C THR A 131 -2.62 16.25 -20.72
N LEU A 132 -2.37 16.25 -19.40
CA LEU A 132 -1.15 16.80 -18.81
C LEU A 132 0.10 16.07 -19.30
N THR A 133 0.02 14.75 -19.49
CA THR A 133 1.13 13.95 -20.02
C THR A 133 1.47 14.36 -21.44
N ILE A 134 0.49 14.40 -22.34
CA ILE A 134 0.71 14.79 -23.74
C ILE A 134 1.34 16.17 -23.79
N PHE A 135 0.82 17.13 -23.03
CA PHE A 135 1.38 18.48 -22.96
C PHE A 135 2.83 18.47 -22.45
N THR A 136 3.11 17.69 -21.40
CA THR A 136 4.43 17.64 -20.77
C THR A 136 5.51 17.04 -21.65
N VAL A 137 5.18 16.11 -22.56
CA VAL A 137 6.14 15.53 -23.51
C VAL A 137 6.72 16.58 -24.47
N PHE A 138 6.00 17.68 -24.72
CA PHE A 138 6.47 18.79 -25.54
C PHE A 138 7.24 19.87 -24.75
N LEU A 139 7.26 19.81 -23.42
CA LEU A 139 7.96 20.78 -22.57
C LEU A 139 9.48 20.52 -22.52
N PRO A 140 10.28 21.57 -22.27
CA PRO A 140 11.73 21.43 -22.13
C PRO A 140 12.10 20.68 -20.83
N ARG A 141 13.25 19.98 -20.85
CA ARG A 141 13.69 19.06 -19.76
C ARG A 141 13.75 19.69 -18.36
N TRP A 142 14.02 20.99 -18.25
CA TRP A 142 14.07 21.68 -16.97
C TRP A 142 12.68 21.80 -16.32
N VAL A 143 11.63 22.01 -17.13
CA VAL A 143 10.24 22.04 -16.68
C VAL A 143 9.79 20.64 -16.30
N THR A 144 10.04 19.64 -17.14
CA THR A 144 9.63 18.25 -16.85
C THR A 144 10.31 17.70 -15.60
N SER A 145 11.58 18.03 -15.37
CA SER A 145 12.31 17.65 -14.15
C SER A 145 11.69 18.29 -12.90
N SER A 146 11.31 19.57 -12.98
CA SER A 146 10.67 20.29 -11.88
C SER A 146 9.27 19.74 -11.59
N LEU A 147 8.49 19.49 -12.65
CA LEU A 147 7.15 18.91 -12.53
C LEU A 147 7.19 17.53 -11.87
N LYS A 148 8.15 16.68 -12.23
CA LYS A 148 8.35 15.38 -11.56
C LYS A 148 8.65 15.52 -10.07
N LYS A 149 9.44 16.52 -9.67
CA LYS A 149 9.72 16.78 -8.24
C LYS A 149 8.44 17.19 -7.51
N VAL A 150 7.63 18.05 -8.11
CA VAL A 150 6.33 18.47 -7.55
C VAL A 150 5.35 17.29 -7.46
N LEU A 151 5.24 16.48 -8.51
CA LEU A 151 4.40 15.28 -8.51
C LEU A 151 4.83 14.28 -7.44
N ASN A 152 6.14 14.08 -7.27
CA ASN A 152 6.66 13.23 -6.20
C ASN A 152 6.31 13.76 -4.81
N LEU A 153 6.15 15.08 -4.63
CA LEU A 153 5.70 15.66 -3.36
C LEU A 153 4.20 15.42 -3.14
N PHE A 154 3.37 15.65 -4.15
CA PHE A 154 1.93 15.38 -4.04
C PHE A 154 1.61 13.89 -3.82
N GLU A 155 2.40 12.98 -4.38
CA GLU A 155 2.25 11.53 -4.12
C GLU A 155 2.53 11.15 -2.65
N THR A 156 3.29 11.98 -1.92
CA THR A 156 3.55 11.73 -0.49
C THR A 156 2.41 12.16 0.41
N VAL A 157 1.49 12.97 -0.11
CA VAL A 157 0.34 13.45 0.64
C VAL A 157 -0.73 12.36 0.64
N PRO A 158 -1.19 11.89 1.82
CA PRO A 158 -2.32 10.97 1.90
C PRO A 158 -3.58 11.54 1.22
N ASP A 159 -4.35 10.66 0.60
CA ASP A 159 -5.67 10.93 0.02
C ASP A 159 -6.60 11.70 0.96
N LEU A 160 -6.64 11.27 2.22
CA LEU A 160 -7.43 11.87 3.28
C LEU A 160 -7.01 13.31 3.60
N MET A 161 -5.73 13.67 3.41
CA MET A 161 -5.30 15.07 3.55
C MET A 161 -5.88 15.92 2.42
N PHE A 162 -5.94 15.42 1.18
CA PHE A 162 -6.54 16.17 0.08
C PHE A 162 -8.02 16.44 0.33
N ALA A 163 -8.75 15.48 0.91
CA ALA A 163 -10.13 15.67 1.31
C ALA A 163 -10.28 16.79 2.33
N PHE A 164 -9.49 16.78 3.41
CA PHE A 164 -9.53 17.83 4.42
C PHE A 164 -9.08 19.20 3.89
N MET A 165 -8.04 19.25 3.07
CA MET A 165 -7.58 20.50 2.45
C MET A 165 -8.64 21.07 1.51
N LEU A 166 -9.35 20.24 0.74
CA LEU A 166 -10.43 20.70 -0.11
C LEU A 166 -11.61 21.21 0.73
N GLN A 167 -12.00 20.50 1.78
CA GLN A 167 -13.05 20.96 2.68
C GLN A 167 -12.70 22.30 3.34
N LEU A 168 -11.45 22.48 3.79
CA LEU A 168 -10.95 23.76 4.30
C LEU A 168 -10.99 24.87 3.26
N LEU A 169 -10.61 24.56 2.01
CA LEU A 169 -10.66 25.52 0.90
C LEU A 169 -12.10 25.98 0.62
N ILE A 170 -13.05 25.04 0.57
CA ILE A 170 -14.47 25.34 0.35
C ILE A 170 -15.00 26.26 1.46
N VAL A 171 -14.76 25.89 2.73
CA VAL A 171 -15.18 26.70 3.89
C VAL A 171 -14.54 28.09 3.86
N TYR A 172 -13.25 28.18 3.50
CA TYR A 172 -12.54 29.45 3.37
C TYR A 172 -13.16 30.33 2.28
N VAL A 173 -13.46 29.77 1.11
CA VAL A 173 -14.07 30.52 0.00
C VAL A 173 -15.46 31.01 0.37
N ILE A 174 -16.30 30.17 0.97
CA ILE A 174 -17.64 30.57 1.43
C ILE A 174 -17.54 31.74 2.41
N LYS A 175 -16.62 31.65 3.39
CA LYS A 175 -16.47 32.70 4.41
C LYS A 175 -15.92 34.02 3.86
N TYR A 176 -15.03 33.98 2.87
CA TYR A 176 -14.37 35.18 2.35
C TYR A 176 -15.13 35.81 1.18
N PHE A 177 -15.63 35.01 0.25
CA PHE A 177 -16.31 35.49 -0.97
C PHE A 177 -17.84 35.47 -0.85
N GLY A 178 -18.42 34.77 0.13
CA GLY A 178 -19.87 34.62 0.28
C GLY A 178 -20.51 33.77 -0.82
N VAL A 179 -19.70 33.13 -1.67
CA VAL A 179 -20.17 32.29 -2.78
C VAL A 179 -20.04 30.82 -2.38
N GLU A 180 -21.16 30.10 -2.46
CA GLU A 180 -21.18 28.65 -2.33
C GLU A 180 -20.69 28.03 -3.65
N LEU A 181 -19.40 27.70 -3.71
CA LEU A 181 -18.80 27.05 -4.89
C LEU A 181 -19.48 25.72 -5.22
N MET A 182 -19.85 24.96 -4.19
CA MET A 182 -20.32 23.58 -4.26
C MET A 182 -20.81 23.08 -2.89
N ASN A 183 -21.89 22.30 -2.87
CA ASN A 183 -22.35 21.59 -1.68
C ASN A 183 -21.28 20.56 -1.28
N PHE A 184 -20.99 20.45 0.02
CA PHE A 184 -19.91 19.59 0.54
C PHE A 184 -20.32 18.64 1.67
N THR A 185 -21.59 18.63 2.12
CA THR A 185 -22.12 17.61 3.05
C THR A 185 -23.57 17.27 2.73
N GLU A 186 -23.90 15.99 2.61
CA GLU A 186 -25.27 15.53 2.33
C GLU A 186 -26.20 15.94 3.49
N TYR A 187 -27.26 16.68 3.18
CA TYR A 187 -28.31 17.06 4.13
C TYR A 187 -29.68 16.63 3.58
N GLY A 188 -30.39 15.79 4.32
CA GLY A 188 -31.68 15.25 3.89
C GLY A 188 -31.55 14.19 2.78
N GLU A 189 -32.06 14.51 1.58
CA GLU A 189 -32.07 13.64 0.40
C GLU A 189 -31.17 14.14 -0.75
N GLU A 190 -30.52 15.31 -0.61
CA GLU A 190 -29.69 15.88 -1.67
C GLU A 190 -28.31 15.21 -1.75
N LYS A 191 -28.11 14.42 -2.81
CA LYS A 191 -26.84 13.75 -3.10
C LYS A 191 -25.79 14.72 -3.63
N ILE A 192 -24.54 14.54 -3.19
CA ILE A 192 -23.41 15.39 -3.57
C ILE A 192 -22.43 14.62 -4.44
N PHE A 193 -22.25 15.09 -5.67
CA PHE A 193 -21.35 14.43 -6.63
C PHE A 193 -20.03 15.16 -6.80
N LEU A 194 -20.04 16.50 -6.88
CA LEU A 194 -18.87 17.27 -7.33
C LEU A 194 -17.68 17.18 -6.36
N ALA A 195 -17.89 17.41 -5.06
CA ALA A 195 -16.82 17.43 -4.06
C ALA A 195 -16.12 16.08 -3.88
N PRO A 196 -16.88 14.98 -3.73
CA PRO A 196 -16.28 13.64 -3.67
C PRO A 196 -15.52 13.28 -4.94
N ILE A 197 -16.07 13.60 -6.12
CA ILE A 197 -15.44 13.28 -7.41
C ILE A 197 -14.11 14.03 -7.59
N ILE A 198 -14.08 15.34 -7.31
CA ILE A 198 -12.85 16.14 -7.43
C ILE A 198 -11.78 15.61 -6.48
N THR A 199 -12.13 15.37 -5.22
CA THR A 199 -11.19 14.88 -4.22
C THR A 199 -10.62 13.51 -4.62
N LEU A 200 -11.50 12.58 -4.95
CA LEU A 200 -11.11 11.21 -5.30
C LEU A 200 -10.33 11.14 -6.61
N SER A 201 -10.52 12.09 -7.53
CA SER A 201 -9.81 12.16 -8.81
C SER A 201 -8.32 12.54 -8.70
N ILE A 202 -7.91 13.14 -7.58
CA ILE A 202 -6.51 13.58 -7.38
C ILE A 202 -5.56 12.38 -7.40
N ILE A 203 -5.97 11.26 -6.80
CA ILE A 203 -5.19 10.02 -6.73
C ILE A 203 -4.92 9.45 -8.14
N PRO A 204 -5.94 9.07 -8.95
CA PRO A 204 -5.72 8.58 -10.30
C PRO A 204 -5.01 9.63 -11.16
N MET A 205 -5.28 10.93 -10.97
CA MET A 205 -4.59 11.98 -11.70
C MET A 205 -3.07 11.95 -11.47
N ILE A 206 -2.61 12.04 -10.21
CA ILE A 206 -1.18 12.10 -9.90
C ILE A 206 -0.49 10.77 -10.26
N SER A 207 -1.07 9.64 -9.84
CA SER A 207 -0.49 8.32 -10.08
C SER A 207 -0.41 7.99 -11.57
N PHE A 208 -1.49 8.21 -12.32
CA PHE A 208 -1.51 7.92 -13.75
C PHE A 208 -0.59 8.86 -14.53
N PHE A 209 -0.57 10.16 -14.19
CA PHE A 209 0.30 11.14 -14.86
C PHE A 209 1.78 10.76 -14.71
N ARG A 210 2.21 10.43 -13.49
CA ARG A 210 3.59 10.00 -13.22
C ARG A 210 3.97 8.74 -13.98
N ILE A 211 3.09 7.73 -13.92
CA ILE A 211 3.34 6.43 -14.57
C ILE A 211 3.38 6.60 -16.09
N LEU A 212 2.44 7.34 -16.66
CA LEU A 212 2.42 7.68 -18.08
C LEU A 212 3.71 8.37 -18.52
N LEU A 213 4.14 9.41 -17.80
CA LEU A 213 5.39 10.09 -18.10
C LEU A 213 6.59 9.15 -18.05
N PHE A 214 6.67 8.28 -17.04
CA PHE A 214 7.76 7.33 -16.90
C PHE A 214 7.81 6.33 -18.07
N ILE A 215 6.68 5.69 -18.38
CA ILE A 215 6.63 4.67 -19.44
C ILE A 215 6.83 5.31 -20.83
N MET A 216 6.31 6.52 -21.05
CA MET A 216 6.51 7.24 -22.31
C MET A 216 7.98 7.62 -22.50
N GLU A 217 8.67 8.09 -21.46
CA GLU A 217 10.10 8.38 -21.56
C GLU A 217 10.93 7.12 -21.81
N GLU A 218 10.61 6.02 -21.14
CA GLU A 218 11.27 4.73 -21.37
C GLU A 218 11.06 4.24 -22.82
N GLU A 219 9.84 4.36 -23.35
CA GLU A 219 9.52 3.98 -24.73
C GLU A 219 10.23 4.88 -25.74
N MET A 220 10.33 6.18 -25.47
CA MET A 220 11.00 7.16 -26.34
C MET A 220 12.52 6.93 -26.47
N LEU A 221 13.13 6.19 -25.54
CA LEU A 221 14.55 5.82 -25.58
C LEU A 221 14.83 4.57 -26.42
N LYS A 222 13.80 3.91 -26.98
CA LYS A 222 13.99 2.66 -27.72
C LYS A 222 14.53 2.88 -29.14
N PRO A 223 15.36 1.96 -29.68
CA PRO A 223 15.99 2.12 -31.00
C PRO A 223 15.02 2.30 -32.16
N HIS A 224 13.83 1.69 -32.09
CA HIS A 224 12.83 1.82 -33.15
C HIS A 224 12.24 3.24 -33.24
N ILE A 225 12.23 3.99 -32.14
CA ILE A 225 11.83 5.41 -32.11
C ILE A 225 12.92 6.27 -32.74
N GLU A 226 14.18 6.00 -32.43
CA GLU A 226 15.33 6.68 -33.05
C GLU A 226 15.34 6.49 -34.58
N PHE A 227 15.02 5.28 -35.05
CA PHE A 227 14.82 5.00 -36.47
C PHE A 227 13.63 5.74 -37.09
N ALA A 228 12.52 5.90 -36.36
CA ALA A 228 11.40 6.71 -36.83
C ALA A 228 11.77 8.20 -36.93
N GLN A 229 12.59 8.70 -36.00
CA GLN A 229 13.13 10.06 -36.02
C GLN A 229 14.08 10.28 -37.19
N SER A 230 14.98 9.33 -37.49
CA SER A 230 15.90 9.42 -38.63
C SER A 230 15.19 9.40 -39.99
N LYS A 231 13.99 8.82 -40.05
CA LYS A 231 13.07 8.90 -41.22
C LYS A 231 12.34 10.24 -41.36
N GLY A 232 12.56 11.21 -40.47
CA GLY A 232 11.92 12.52 -40.51
C GLY A 232 10.46 12.54 -40.00
N MET A 233 10.02 11.53 -39.25
CA MET A 233 8.68 11.56 -38.65
C MET A 233 8.57 12.65 -37.59
N SER A 234 7.47 13.43 -37.61
CA SER A 234 7.22 14.46 -36.61
C SER A 234 7.04 13.85 -35.21
N LYS A 235 7.46 14.59 -34.17
CA LYS A 235 7.34 14.15 -32.76
C LYS A 235 5.91 13.74 -32.39
N GLY A 236 4.90 14.46 -32.88
CA GLY A 236 3.49 14.12 -32.68
C GLY A 236 3.10 12.80 -33.35
N ARG A 237 3.51 12.56 -34.59
CA ARG A 237 3.21 11.29 -35.27
C ARG A 237 3.88 10.11 -34.57
N ILE A 238 5.11 10.28 -34.09
CA ILE A 238 5.81 9.29 -33.28
C ILE A 238 5.04 8.97 -32.00
N LEU A 239 4.57 10.02 -31.30
CA LEU A 239 3.82 9.89 -30.06
C LEU A 239 2.54 9.07 -30.22
N PHE A 240 1.67 9.48 -31.15
CA PHE A 240 0.35 8.86 -31.29
C PHE A 240 0.39 7.50 -32.01
N ALA A 241 1.25 7.34 -33.02
CA ALA A 241 1.26 6.11 -33.83
C ALA A 241 2.13 4.99 -33.25
N HIS A 242 3.24 5.33 -32.59
CA HIS A 242 4.20 4.34 -32.07
C HIS A 242 4.14 4.25 -30.55
N VAL A 243 4.34 5.36 -29.84
CA VAL A 243 4.49 5.34 -28.37
C VAL A 243 3.19 4.94 -27.68
N LEU A 244 2.10 5.69 -27.88
CA LEU A 244 0.82 5.44 -27.19
C LEU A 244 0.29 4.02 -27.45
N LYS A 245 0.46 3.50 -28.66
CA LYS A 245 0.07 2.14 -29.02
C LYS A 245 0.87 1.10 -28.26
N ASN A 246 2.20 1.27 -28.19
CA ASN A 246 3.10 0.33 -27.52
C ASN A 246 2.96 0.35 -26.00
N ILE A 247 2.71 1.51 -25.39
CA ILE A 247 2.57 1.60 -23.93
C ILE A 247 1.20 1.12 -23.43
N SER A 248 0.18 1.03 -24.30
CA SER A 248 -1.19 0.70 -23.93
C SER A 248 -1.32 -0.55 -23.04
N PRO A 249 -0.63 -1.69 -23.27
CA PRO A 249 -0.76 -2.86 -22.40
C PRO A 249 -0.20 -2.59 -20.99
N SER A 250 0.89 -1.81 -20.91
CA SER A 250 1.49 -1.41 -19.63
C SER A 250 0.57 -0.44 -18.87
N LEU A 251 -0.09 0.49 -19.57
CA LEU A 251 -1.06 1.40 -18.97
C LEU A 251 -2.24 0.66 -18.33
N PHE A 252 -2.77 -0.36 -18.99
CA PHE A 252 -3.83 -1.19 -18.42
C PHE A 252 -3.37 -1.94 -17.17
N TYR A 253 -2.11 -2.43 -17.13
CA TYR A 253 -1.56 -3.07 -15.94
C TYR A 253 -1.48 -2.11 -14.75
N HIS A 254 -1.02 -0.88 -14.98
CA HIS A 254 -0.95 0.12 -13.93
C HIS A 254 -2.32 0.69 -13.52
N GLY A 255 -3.29 0.70 -14.44
CA GLY A 255 -4.70 0.99 -14.15
C GLY A 255 -5.26 0.10 -13.04
N LYS A 256 -4.77 -1.16 -12.93
CA LYS A 256 -5.17 -2.04 -11.82
C LYS A 256 -4.83 -1.44 -10.46
N LEU A 257 -3.61 -0.92 -10.29
CA LEU A 257 -3.17 -0.36 -9.01
C LEU A 257 -3.95 0.93 -8.65
N ILE A 258 -4.33 1.71 -9.66
CA ILE A 258 -5.05 2.97 -9.49
C ILE A 258 -6.49 2.71 -9.03
N ILE A 259 -7.21 1.82 -9.71
CA ILE A 259 -8.58 1.44 -9.32
C ILE A 259 -8.60 0.92 -7.88
N TRP A 260 -7.58 0.15 -7.50
CA TRP A 260 -7.43 -0.36 -6.13
C TRP A 260 -7.24 0.77 -5.11
N GLY A 261 -6.34 1.71 -5.37
CA GLY A 261 -6.14 2.88 -4.51
C GLY A 261 -7.41 3.73 -4.37
N MET A 262 -8.19 3.86 -5.45
CA MET A 262 -9.47 4.57 -5.46
C MET A 262 -10.54 3.89 -4.60
N LEU A 263 -10.58 2.56 -4.54
CA LEU A 263 -11.53 1.85 -3.69
C LEU A 263 -11.26 2.08 -2.21
N SER A 264 -9.98 2.00 -1.83
CA SER A 264 -9.58 2.23 -0.45
C SER A 264 -9.91 3.66 0.00
N SER A 265 -9.81 4.62 -0.92
CA SER A 265 -10.09 6.03 -0.67
C SER A 265 -11.58 6.37 -0.76
N LEU A 266 -12.37 5.70 -1.59
CA LEU A 266 -13.83 5.90 -1.64
C LEU A 266 -14.46 5.74 -0.24
N PHE A 267 -14.07 4.71 0.49
CA PHE A 267 -14.55 4.45 1.84
C PHE A 267 -14.37 5.65 2.79
N ILE A 268 -13.22 6.31 2.67
CA ILE A 268 -12.87 7.50 3.45
C ILE A 268 -13.67 8.71 2.98
N ILE A 269 -13.77 8.89 1.66
CA ILE A 269 -14.50 9.99 1.04
C ILE A 269 -15.99 9.93 1.44
N GLU A 270 -16.61 8.75 1.45
CA GLU A 270 -17.98 8.56 1.93
C GLU A 270 -18.13 9.05 3.37
N THR A 271 -17.14 8.80 4.22
CA THR A 271 -17.18 9.19 5.63
C THR A 271 -16.95 10.68 5.85
N ILE A 272 -15.98 11.27 5.13
CA ILE A 272 -15.61 12.69 5.28
C ILE A 272 -16.73 13.60 4.76
N PHE A 273 -17.33 13.27 3.61
CA PHE A 273 -18.41 14.05 3.01
C PHE A 273 -19.81 13.65 3.54
N ASN A 274 -19.86 12.77 4.56
CA ASN A 274 -21.08 12.23 5.16
C ASN A 274 -22.08 11.66 4.13
N MET A 275 -21.55 10.94 3.15
CA MET A 275 -22.33 10.38 2.06
C MET A 275 -22.95 9.04 2.45
N ARG A 276 -24.21 8.83 2.08
CA ARG A 276 -24.92 7.56 2.29
C ARG A 276 -24.61 6.54 1.20
N GLY A 277 -23.32 6.20 1.05
CA GLY A 277 -22.85 5.18 0.10
C GLY A 277 -22.95 3.75 0.65
N ILE A 278 -22.35 2.80 -0.07
CA ILE A 278 -22.41 1.37 0.31
C ILE A 278 -21.69 1.10 1.64
N THR A 279 -20.64 1.86 1.93
CA THR A 279 -19.83 1.62 3.12
C THR A 279 -20.46 2.18 4.39
N TYR A 280 -21.32 3.20 4.26
CA TYR A 280 -22.11 3.75 5.35
C TYR A 280 -22.92 2.65 6.06
N TYR A 281 -23.57 1.76 5.30
CA TYR A 281 -24.39 0.68 5.85
C TYR A 281 -23.57 -0.38 6.58
N ILE A 282 -22.33 -0.65 6.14
CA ILE A 282 -21.40 -1.56 6.83
C ILE A 282 -21.01 -0.99 8.20
N VAL A 283 -20.84 0.33 8.30
CA VAL A 283 -20.45 1.02 9.54
C VAL A 283 -21.62 1.16 10.51
N GLN A 284 -22.85 1.31 10.01
CA GLN A 284 -24.04 1.47 10.85
C GLN A 284 -24.63 0.14 11.32
N ASP A 285 -24.58 -0.91 10.49
CA ASP A 285 -25.21 -2.20 10.77
C ASP A 285 -24.21 -3.35 10.66
N PHE A 286 -23.83 -3.87 11.82
CA PHE A 286 -22.79 -4.88 11.99
C PHE A 286 -23.27 -6.32 11.84
N ARG A 287 -24.51 -6.55 11.38
CA ARG A 287 -25.00 -7.92 11.18
C ARG A 287 -24.24 -8.58 10.03
N PRO A 288 -23.86 -9.87 10.14
CA PRO A 288 -23.06 -10.56 9.14
C PRO A 288 -23.65 -10.53 7.73
N MET A 289 -24.99 -10.55 7.61
CA MET A 289 -25.69 -10.50 6.34
C MET A 289 -25.45 -9.18 5.58
N VAL A 290 -25.56 -8.04 6.28
CA VAL A 290 -25.32 -6.70 5.70
C VAL A 290 -23.86 -6.58 5.26
N ILE A 291 -22.94 -7.00 6.12
CA ILE A 291 -21.50 -6.96 5.85
C ILE A 291 -21.16 -7.85 4.64
N ALA A 292 -21.65 -9.09 4.61
CA ALA A 292 -21.40 -10.03 3.54
C ALA A 292 -21.88 -9.51 2.18
N ILE A 293 -23.15 -9.11 2.08
CA ILE A 293 -23.73 -8.64 0.81
C ILE A 293 -23.02 -7.37 0.34
N SER A 294 -22.78 -6.41 1.23
CA SER A 294 -22.09 -5.17 0.88
C SER A 294 -20.65 -5.41 0.39
N LEU A 295 -19.88 -6.26 1.09
CA LEU A 295 -18.52 -6.62 0.68
C LEU A 295 -18.51 -7.40 -0.64
N ILE A 296 -19.50 -8.26 -0.91
CA ILE A 296 -19.65 -8.97 -2.20
C ILE A 296 -19.96 -7.97 -3.32
N MET A 297 -20.87 -7.03 -3.11
CA MET A 297 -21.20 -5.99 -4.08
C MET A 297 -19.99 -5.13 -4.43
N ILE A 298 -19.14 -4.83 -3.45
CA ILE A 298 -17.84 -4.17 -3.70
C ILE A 298 -16.92 -5.14 -4.47
N TYR A 299 -16.68 -6.35 -3.97
CA TYR A 299 -15.70 -7.30 -4.51
C TYR A 299 -15.95 -7.70 -5.97
N THR A 300 -17.20 -8.01 -6.34
CA THR A 300 -17.55 -8.63 -7.63
C THR A 300 -17.19 -7.81 -8.87
N PRO A 301 -17.63 -6.55 -9.05
CA PRO A 301 -17.29 -5.76 -10.23
C PRO A 301 -15.78 -5.62 -10.40
N PHE A 302 -15.05 -5.43 -9.30
CA PHE A 302 -13.60 -5.30 -9.35
C PHE A 302 -12.93 -6.61 -9.71
N PHE A 303 -13.30 -7.72 -9.06
CA PHE A 303 -12.80 -9.04 -9.41
C PHE A 303 -12.95 -9.32 -10.91
N VAL A 304 -14.12 -9.03 -11.48
CA VAL A 304 -14.41 -9.20 -12.91
C VAL A 304 -13.50 -8.34 -13.78
N VAL A 305 -13.37 -7.04 -13.47
CA VAL A 305 -12.48 -6.12 -14.21
C VAL A 305 -11.03 -6.59 -14.14
N TYR A 306 -10.52 -6.91 -12.95
CA TYR A 306 -9.14 -7.32 -12.74
C TYR A 306 -8.80 -8.63 -13.43
N GLN A 307 -9.67 -9.61 -13.30
CA GLN A 307 -9.47 -10.90 -13.92
C GLN A 307 -9.65 -10.82 -15.44
N GLY A 308 -10.52 -9.94 -15.94
CA GLY A 308 -10.63 -9.58 -17.35
C GLY A 308 -9.32 -9.02 -17.92
N VAL A 309 -8.70 -8.08 -17.21
CA VAL A 309 -7.38 -7.51 -17.59
C VAL A 309 -6.30 -8.58 -17.59
N TYR A 310 -6.27 -9.43 -16.57
CA TYR A 310 -5.32 -10.55 -16.51
C TYR A 310 -5.39 -11.43 -17.75
N LEU A 311 -6.59 -11.68 -18.28
CA LEU A 311 -6.78 -12.52 -19.46
C LEU A 311 -6.31 -11.87 -20.74
N TRP A 312 -6.50 -10.56 -20.86
CA TRP A 312 -6.08 -9.82 -22.03
C TRP A 312 -4.55 -9.79 -22.15
N ILE A 313 -3.87 -9.55 -21.03
CA ILE A 313 -2.41 -9.36 -21.01
C ILE A 313 -1.65 -10.68 -21.05
N ASN A 314 -2.14 -11.73 -20.39
CA ASN A 314 -1.37 -12.97 -20.22
C ASN A 314 -1.37 -13.91 -21.45
N ARG A 315 -1.58 -13.35 -22.67
CA ARG A 315 -1.35 -14.04 -23.95
C ARG A 315 0.13 -14.32 -24.23
N GLU A 316 1.06 -13.61 -23.58
CA GLU A 316 2.50 -13.87 -23.66
C GLU A 316 3.00 -14.50 -22.35
N GLY A 317 2.71 -15.79 -22.18
CA GLY A 317 3.29 -16.56 -21.10
C GLY A 317 4.82 -16.61 -21.24
N SER A 318 5.54 -15.92 -20.35
CA SER A 318 6.97 -16.12 -20.16
C SER A 318 7.20 -17.59 -19.84
N VAL A 319 7.75 -18.34 -20.80
CA VAL A 319 8.07 -19.76 -20.63
C VAL A 319 9.16 -19.85 -19.57
N ASP A 320 8.79 -20.29 -18.36
CA ASP A 320 9.71 -20.51 -17.26
C ASP A 320 10.59 -21.73 -17.60
N HIS A 321 11.80 -21.48 -18.10
CA HIS A 321 12.72 -22.53 -18.55
C HIS A 321 13.44 -23.28 -17.42
N THR A 322 13.07 -23.03 -16.16
CA THR A 322 13.83 -23.49 -15.00
C THR A 322 13.04 -24.45 -14.12
N LYS A 323 12.84 -25.70 -14.58
CA LYS A 323 12.44 -26.81 -13.70
C LYS A 323 13.66 -27.26 -12.89
N TYR A 324 13.76 -26.83 -11.64
CA TYR A 324 14.84 -27.25 -10.73
C TYR A 324 14.37 -28.23 -9.64
N LYS A 325 15.26 -29.17 -9.29
CA LYS A 325 15.14 -30.03 -8.11
C LYS A 325 15.33 -29.16 -6.85
N LYS A 326 14.37 -29.22 -5.94
CA LYS A 326 14.36 -28.47 -4.69
C LYS A 326 15.03 -29.28 -3.59
N ASP A 327 16.15 -28.79 -3.07
CA ASP A 327 16.73 -29.35 -1.85
C ASP A 327 16.02 -28.79 -0.61
N LYS A 328 15.67 -29.70 0.31
CA LYS A 328 15.07 -29.35 1.60
C LYS A 328 16.13 -28.66 2.46
N ILE A 329 15.82 -27.44 2.93
CA ILE A 329 16.70 -26.71 3.84
C ILE A 329 16.70 -27.45 5.19
N LYS A 330 17.87 -27.89 5.66
CA LYS A 330 18.05 -28.38 7.03
C LYS A 330 18.30 -27.18 7.96
N TRP A 331 17.44 -27.04 8.97
CA TRP A 331 17.50 -25.97 9.96
C TRP A 331 18.53 -26.33 11.03
N ARG A 332 19.71 -25.69 11.05
CA ARG A 332 20.53 -25.64 12.27
C ARG A 332 21.45 -24.43 12.35
N GLU A 333 21.32 -23.75 13.49
CA GLU A 333 22.17 -22.71 14.10
C GLU A 333 22.45 -21.43 13.30
N TRP A 334 21.81 -20.34 13.75
CA TRP A 334 21.94 -18.98 13.24
C TRP A 334 23.16 -18.27 13.85
N LYS A 335 24.05 -17.70 13.03
CA LYS A 335 25.05 -16.72 13.50
C LYS A 335 24.51 -15.31 13.26
N ILE A 336 23.67 -14.81 14.18
CA ILE A 336 23.14 -13.44 14.20
C ILE A 336 24.25 -12.41 14.57
N TRP A 337 25.26 -12.85 15.32
CA TRP A 337 26.21 -11.95 15.99
C TRP A 337 27.22 -11.25 15.07
N SER A 338 27.56 -11.77 13.89
CA SER A 338 28.46 -11.04 12.95
C SER A 338 27.77 -9.89 12.21
N TRP A 339 26.43 -9.80 12.29
CA TRP A 339 25.64 -8.78 11.61
C TRP A 339 25.62 -7.44 12.35
N LEU A 340 25.63 -7.45 13.69
CA LEU A 340 25.58 -6.24 14.54
C LEU A 340 26.73 -5.25 14.26
N SER A 341 27.96 -5.73 14.05
CA SER A 341 29.09 -4.87 13.72
C SER A 341 29.01 -4.26 12.31
N THR A 342 28.29 -4.91 11.40
CA THR A 342 28.04 -4.45 10.03
C THR A 342 26.94 -3.38 9.99
N ILE A 343 25.93 -3.49 10.85
CA ILE A 343 24.85 -2.49 10.99
C ILE A 343 25.40 -1.11 11.28
N ARG A 344 26.35 -0.98 12.22
CA ARG A 344 26.94 0.32 12.57
C ARG A 344 27.61 0.99 11.36
N ARG A 345 28.36 0.23 10.55
CA ARG A 345 29.01 0.76 9.33
C ARG A 345 27.99 1.17 8.28
N LEU A 346 26.97 0.35 8.05
CA LEU A 346 25.89 0.66 7.11
C LEU A 346 25.08 1.88 7.56
N TRP A 347 24.77 1.98 8.84
CA TRP A 347 24.06 3.11 9.43
C TRP A 347 24.84 4.41 9.24
N TRP A 348 26.15 4.39 9.52
CA TRP A 348 27.03 5.54 9.31
C TRP A 348 27.08 5.97 7.83
N GLN A 349 27.12 5.01 6.90
CA GLN A 349 27.06 5.30 5.46
C GLN A 349 25.72 5.93 5.05
N HIS A 350 24.61 5.47 5.62
CA HIS A 350 23.28 6.02 5.33
C HIS A 350 23.09 7.43 5.90
N MET A 351 23.61 7.72 7.09
CA MET A 351 23.57 9.06 7.70
C MET A 351 24.35 10.12 6.90
N HIS A 352 25.24 9.73 5.98
CA HIS A 352 25.90 10.70 5.07
C HIS A 352 24.98 11.19 3.94
N ASN A 353 23.88 10.49 3.65
CA ASN A 353 22.88 11.00 2.71
C ASN A 353 21.95 11.97 3.44
N GLY A 354 21.88 13.21 2.95
CA GLY A 354 21.10 14.28 3.58
C GLY A 354 19.61 13.95 3.74
N LYS A 355 18.99 13.27 2.76
CA LYS A 355 17.56 12.88 2.87
C LYS A 355 17.34 11.88 4.00
N PHE A 356 18.21 10.86 4.08
CA PHE A 356 18.13 9.86 5.13
C PHE A 356 18.34 10.48 6.51
N ALA A 357 19.38 11.31 6.66
CA ALA A 357 19.70 11.95 7.93
C ALA A 357 18.56 12.85 8.42
N ILE A 358 18.01 13.72 7.56
CA ILE A 358 16.90 14.61 7.92
C ILE A 358 15.67 13.79 8.36
N GLY A 359 15.26 12.83 7.54
CA GLY A 359 14.09 12.01 7.85
C GLY A 359 14.25 11.21 9.14
N PHE A 360 15.43 10.60 9.35
CA PHE A 360 15.73 9.85 10.57
C PHE A 360 15.74 10.76 11.80
N SER A 361 16.41 11.91 11.73
CA SER A 361 16.46 12.87 12.82
C SER A 361 15.07 13.38 13.22
N VAL A 362 14.18 13.66 12.25
CA VAL A 362 12.81 14.10 12.54
C VAL A 362 12.03 13.05 13.33
N ILE A 363 11.99 11.79 12.84
CA ILE A 363 11.26 10.72 13.54
C ILE A 363 11.87 10.44 14.92
N PHE A 364 13.21 10.38 14.99
CA PHE A 364 13.91 10.14 16.24
C PHE A 364 13.63 11.24 17.27
N LEU A 365 13.67 12.52 16.87
CA LEU A 365 13.39 13.65 17.75
C LEU A 365 11.93 13.65 18.22
N LEU A 366 10.96 13.38 17.33
CA LEU A 366 9.55 13.30 17.72
C LEU A 366 9.33 12.24 18.80
N ILE A 367 9.90 11.04 18.63
CA ILE A 367 9.81 9.97 19.63
C ILE A 367 10.56 10.35 20.92
N ALA A 368 11.80 10.83 20.82
CA ALA A 368 12.61 11.18 21.99
C ALA A 368 11.95 12.27 22.84
N VAL A 369 11.45 13.33 22.20
CA VAL A 369 10.72 14.41 22.89
C VAL A 369 9.45 13.87 23.54
N SER A 370 8.72 12.95 22.91
CA SER A 370 7.53 12.30 23.49
C SER A 370 7.77 11.55 24.81
N PHE A 371 8.97 10.99 24.99
CA PHE A 371 9.36 10.34 26.25
C PHE A 371 9.89 11.32 27.27
N LEU A 372 10.70 12.30 26.83
CA LEU A 372 11.30 13.28 27.74
C LEU A 372 10.27 14.28 28.28
N TYR A 373 9.28 14.67 27.47
CA TYR A 373 8.32 15.71 27.82
C TYR A 373 7.48 15.37 29.07
N PRO A 374 6.87 14.17 29.21
CA PRO A 374 6.17 13.79 30.43
C PRO A 374 7.07 13.58 31.65
N MET A 375 8.38 13.42 31.46
CA MET A 375 9.34 13.31 32.58
C MET A 375 9.74 14.68 33.13
N MET A 376 9.56 15.75 32.34
CA MET A 376 9.96 17.12 32.70
C MET A 376 8.82 17.96 33.29
N LYS A 377 7.56 17.56 33.08
CA LYS A 377 6.38 18.30 33.55
C LYS A 377 5.54 17.45 34.51
N GLU A 378 5.07 18.07 35.59
CA GLU A 378 4.13 17.43 36.53
C GLU A 378 2.81 17.08 35.82
N ASP A 379 2.22 18.04 35.10
CA ASP A 379 1.09 17.83 34.22
C ASP A 379 1.55 17.80 32.75
N PRO A 380 1.69 16.62 32.14
CA PRO A 380 2.19 16.49 30.78
C PRO A 380 1.24 17.06 29.72
N ILE A 381 -0.05 17.21 30.04
CA ILE A 381 -1.05 17.82 29.14
C ILE A 381 -1.77 18.92 29.90
N LYS A 382 -1.44 20.18 29.60
CA LYS A 382 -2.07 21.34 30.26
C LYS A 382 -3.55 21.42 29.86
N GLN A 383 -4.45 21.52 30.84
CA GLN A 383 -5.87 21.77 30.64
C GLN A 383 -6.25 23.13 31.22
N ILE A 384 -6.81 24.02 30.40
CA ILE A 384 -7.36 25.31 30.83
C ILE A 384 -8.82 25.35 30.40
N GLN A 385 -9.73 25.43 31.36
CA GLN A 385 -11.17 25.55 31.09
C GLN A 385 -11.58 27.01 30.82
N PHE A 386 -11.00 27.97 31.53
CA PHE A 386 -11.30 29.38 31.32
C PHE A 386 -10.00 30.18 31.42
N MET A 387 -9.64 30.89 30.35
CA MET A 387 -8.52 31.84 30.41
C MET A 387 -9.02 33.10 31.11
N LYS A 388 -8.34 33.51 32.17
CA LYS A 388 -8.67 34.71 32.94
C LYS A 388 -7.61 35.77 32.75
N ASN A 389 -8.02 37.04 32.72
CA ASN A 389 -7.09 38.17 32.74
C ASN A 389 -6.54 38.38 34.16
N ASP A 390 -5.55 39.27 34.32
CA ASP A 390 -4.96 39.61 35.62
C ASP A 390 -6.01 40.12 36.65
N GLU A 391 -7.15 40.64 36.17
CA GLU A 391 -8.31 41.06 36.97
C GLU A 391 -9.30 39.93 37.30
N GLY A 392 -9.00 38.67 36.95
CA GLY A 392 -9.85 37.51 37.18
C GLY A 392 -11.04 37.36 36.23
N ARG A 393 -11.21 38.25 35.24
CA ARG A 393 -12.27 38.20 34.22
C ARG A 393 -11.99 37.15 33.15
N ILE A 394 -13.01 36.41 32.72
CA ILE A 394 -12.89 35.37 31.68
C ILE A 394 -12.67 36.04 30.31
N ILE A 395 -11.51 35.79 29.69
CA ILE A 395 -11.12 36.27 28.35
C ILE A 395 -11.63 35.32 27.28
N SER A 396 -11.49 34.01 27.50
CA SER A 396 -11.90 33.00 26.51
C SER A 396 -12.29 31.69 27.16
N ALA A 397 -13.20 30.98 26.49
CA ALA A 397 -13.59 29.60 26.76
C ALA A 397 -13.06 28.69 25.65
N PRO A 398 -12.97 27.37 25.88
CA PRO A 398 -12.43 26.44 24.93
C PRO A 398 -13.34 26.31 23.70
N PRO A 399 -12.80 25.89 22.56
CA PRO A 399 -11.38 25.79 22.23
C PRO A 399 -10.71 27.17 22.14
N HIS A 400 -9.60 27.30 22.85
CA HIS A 400 -8.76 28.48 22.84
C HIS A 400 -8.03 28.59 21.49
N LYS A 401 -7.95 29.82 20.98
CA LYS A 401 -7.18 30.12 19.77
C LYS A 401 -5.69 29.84 20.01
N PRO A 402 -4.91 29.56 18.95
CA PRO A 402 -3.46 29.51 19.06
C PRO A 402 -2.92 30.86 19.56
N PHE A 403 -1.67 30.86 20.03
CA PHE A 403 -0.96 31.99 20.66
C PHE A 403 -1.32 32.24 22.13
N GLY A 404 -0.45 32.96 22.85
CA GLY A 404 -0.56 33.18 24.30
C GLY A 404 -0.08 31.96 25.11
N GLU A 405 -0.86 31.54 26.11
CA GLU A 405 -0.52 30.39 26.96
C GLU A 405 -0.58 29.02 26.25
N MET A 406 -1.22 28.95 25.07
CA MET A 406 -1.40 27.72 24.29
C MET A 406 -0.91 27.93 22.85
N ILE A 407 0.32 27.50 22.57
CA ILE A 407 1.01 27.75 21.29
C ILE A 407 0.18 27.31 20.08
N LEU A 408 -0.35 26.08 20.09
CA LEU A 408 -1.20 25.52 19.02
C LEU A 408 -2.70 25.59 19.34
N GLY A 409 -3.08 26.31 20.41
CA GLY A 409 -4.46 26.39 20.90
C GLY A 409 -4.88 25.18 21.73
N SER A 410 -6.17 25.10 22.04
CA SER A 410 -6.76 23.98 22.76
C SER A 410 -7.81 23.23 21.95
N ASP A 411 -8.09 21.99 22.37
CA ASP A 411 -9.27 21.26 21.95
C ASP A 411 -10.56 21.81 22.60
N PHE A 412 -11.70 21.20 22.27
CA PHE A 412 -13.02 21.58 22.80
C PHE A 412 -13.17 21.38 24.31
N PHE A 413 -12.25 20.64 24.96
CA PHE A 413 -12.24 20.38 26.39
C PHE A 413 -11.17 21.20 27.14
N GLY A 414 -10.47 22.10 26.44
CA GLY A 414 -9.46 22.96 27.03
C GLY A 414 -8.07 22.34 27.14
N TYR A 415 -7.82 21.16 26.57
CA TYR A 415 -6.48 20.55 26.55
C TYR A 415 -5.59 21.18 25.47
N SER A 416 -4.34 21.45 25.82
CA SER A 416 -3.32 21.95 24.88
C SER A 416 -3.05 20.95 23.75
N ILE A 417 -3.29 21.37 22.50
CA ILE A 417 -3.09 20.53 21.31
C ILE A 417 -1.61 20.17 21.14
N LEU A 418 -0.70 21.09 21.44
CA LEU A 418 0.74 20.84 21.35
C LEU A 418 1.18 19.73 22.31
N ASP A 419 0.66 19.75 23.53
CA ASP A 419 1.00 18.76 24.54
C ASP A 419 0.45 17.39 24.14
N GLN A 420 -0.81 17.34 23.68
CA GLN A 420 -1.42 16.13 23.14
C GLN A 420 -0.61 15.56 21.97
N LEU A 421 -0.13 16.39 21.04
CA LEU A 421 0.70 15.94 19.91
C LEU A 421 2.04 15.36 20.36
N ILE A 422 2.70 15.99 21.33
CA ILE A 422 3.97 15.51 21.87
C ILE A 422 3.75 14.17 22.57
N VAL A 423 2.79 14.09 23.51
CA VAL A 423 2.52 12.87 24.29
C VAL A 423 2.01 11.73 23.40
N GLY A 424 1.14 12.03 22.43
CA GLY A 424 0.56 11.07 21.50
C GLY A 424 1.54 10.47 20.52
N SER A 425 2.62 11.19 20.20
CA SER A 425 3.56 10.78 19.15
C SER A 425 4.27 9.45 19.42
N LYS A 426 4.61 9.12 20.67
CA LYS A 426 5.18 7.79 21.00
C LYS A 426 4.21 6.66 20.70
N TYR A 427 2.91 6.83 20.98
CA TYR A 427 1.91 5.81 20.71
C TYR A 427 1.75 5.62 19.20
N THR A 428 1.55 6.70 18.44
CA THR A 428 1.39 6.63 16.99
C THR A 428 2.63 6.08 16.27
N LEU A 429 3.82 6.64 16.56
CA LEU A 429 5.05 6.31 15.84
C LEU A 429 5.62 4.95 16.25
N LEU A 430 5.68 4.61 17.55
CA LEU A 430 6.22 3.31 17.95
C LEU A 430 5.29 2.17 17.54
N PHE A 431 3.98 2.34 17.66
CA PHE A 431 3.03 1.32 17.21
C PHE A 431 3.19 1.04 15.71
N ALA A 432 3.28 2.10 14.89
CA ALA A 432 3.54 1.95 13.47
C ALA A 432 4.89 1.26 13.16
N LEU A 433 5.95 1.57 13.92
CA LEU A 433 7.26 0.90 13.78
C LEU A 433 7.20 -0.58 14.17
N VAL A 434 6.47 -0.92 15.24
CA VAL A 434 6.29 -2.31 15.70
C VAL A 434 5.53 -3.12 14.65
N VAL A 435 4.37 -2.64 14.20
CA VAL A 435 3.56 -3.33 13.18
C VAL A 435 4.33 -3.47 11.87
N ALA A 436 5.03 -2.42 11.41
CA ALA A 436 5.86 -2.50 10.21
C ALA A 436 6.97 -3.55 10.33
N SER A 437 7.61 -3.63 11.50
CA SER A 437 8.64 -4.62 11.78
C SER A 437 8.08 -6.03 11.77
N LEU A 438 6.95 -6.27 12.45
CA LEU A 438 6.28 -7.57 12.47
C LEU A 438 5.89 -8.03 11.06
N ARG A 439 5.33 -7.13 10.23
CA ARG A 439 4.94 -7.43 8.84
C ARG A 439 6.13 -7.81 7.95
N VAL A 440 7.25 -7.10 8.04
CA VAL A 440 8.43 -7.37 7.19
C VAL A 440 9.21 -8.57 7.69
N ILE A 441 9.39 -8.72 9.00
CA ILE A 441 10.08 -9.87 9.57
C ILE A 441 9.28 -11.15 9.28
N GLY A 442 7.98 -11.16 9.59
CA GLY A 442 7.09 -12.28 9.28
C GLY A 442 7.04 -12.57 7.77
N GLY A 443 6.87 -11.52 6.95
CA GLY A 443 6.85 -11.64 5.49
C GLY A 443 8.16 -12.16 4.91
N PHE A 444 9.31 -11.83 5.50
CA PHE A 444 10.61 -12.36 5.09
C PHE A 444 10.73 -13.86 5.36
N TYR A 445 10.39 -14.31 6.57
CA TYR A 445 10.42 -15.74 6.91
C TYR A 445 9.46 -16.56 6.05
N LEU A 446 8.21 -16.09 5.90
CA LEU A 446 7.24 -16.73 5.03
C LEU A 446 7.64 -16.63 3.55
N GLY A 447 8.28 -15.54 3.12
CA GLY A 447 8.79 -15.34 1.77
C GLY A 447 9.91 -16.32 1.39
N ILE A 448 10.77 -16.68 2.36
CA ILE A 448 11.74 -17.77 2.20
C ILE A 448 11.01 -19.10 1.98
N VAL A 449 9.98 -19.39 2.78
CA VAL A 449 9.15 -20.60 2.61
C VAL A 449 8.47 -20.59 1.23
N TYR A 450 7.92 -19.46 0.82
CA TYR A 450 7.32 -19.25 -0.49
C TYR A 450 8.32 -19.59 -1.59
N HIS A 451 9.51 -18.97 -1.61
CA HIS A 451 10.48 -19.16 -2.68
C HIS A 451 11.04 -20.59 -2.73
N PHE A 452 11.60 -21.07 -1.61
CA PHE A 452 12.34 -22.33 -1.58
C PHE A 452 11.43 -23.56 -1.47
N HIS A 453 10.33 -23.51 -0.71
CA HIS A 453 9.52 -24.69 -0.39
C HIS A 453 8.25 -24.83 -1.24
N LEU A 454 7.57 -23.75 -1.63
CA LEU A 454 6.31 -23.85 -2.40
C LEU A 454 6.55 -24.20 -3.89
N LYS A 455 5.85 -25.24 -4.37
CA LYS A 455 5.78 -25.58 -5.81
C LYS A 455 5.02 -24.48 -6.56
N GLU A 456 5.25 -24.36 -7.88
CA GLU A 456 4.66 -23.29 -8.69
C GLU A 456 3.13 -23.23 -8.62
N ASN A 457 2.45 -24.39 -8.58
CA ASN A 457 0.99 -24.41 -8.43
C ASN A 457 0.52 -23.78 -7.10
N ARG A 458 1.26 -24.01 -5.99
CA ARG A 458 0.94 -23.44 -4.68
C ARG A 458 1.30 -21.95 -4.61
N LYS A 459 2.37 -21.53 -5.30
CA LYS A 459 2.72 -20.11 -5.45
C LYS A 459 1.61 -19.36 -6.19
N ASN A 460 1.23 -19.85 -7.36
CA ASN A 460 0.12 -19.30 -8.13
C ASN A 460 -1.17 -19.28 -7.30
N TRP A 461 -1.43 -20.28 -6.47
CA TRP A 461 -2.59 -20.25 -5.57
C TRP A 461 -2.48 -19.13 -4.52
N LEU A 462 -1.33 -18.98 -3.86
CA LEU A 462 -1.11 -17.93 -2.87
C LEU A 462 -1.15 -16.52 -3.49
N ASP A 463 -0.54 -16.35 -4.66
CA ASP A 463 -0.53 -15.07 -5.40
C ASP A 463 -1.97 -14.62 -5.69
N ARG A 464 -2.83 -15.57 -6.06
CA ARG A 464 -4.26 -15.32 -6.35
C ARG A 464 -5.06 -15.02 -5.09
N MET A 465 -4.75 -15.69 -3.99
CA MET A 465 -5.38 -15.39 -2.72
C MET A 465 -5.03 -14.00 -2.23
N VAL A 466 -3.77 -13.64 -2.35
CA VAL A 466 -3.30 -12.29 -2.04
C VAL A 466 -4.00 -11.27 -2.94
N ASP A 467 -4.06 -11.49 -4.26
CA ASP A 467 -4.82 -10.63 -5.19
C ASP A 467 -6.28 -10.42 -4.74
N SER A 468 -6.98 -11.48 -4.29
CA SER A 468 -8.38 -11.38 -3.83
C SER A 468 -8.55 -10.49 -2.60
N ILE A 469 -7.63 -10.55 -1.62
CA ILE A 469 -7.68 -9.72 -0.40
C ILE A 469 -7.61 -8.22 -0.74
N HIS A 470 -6.98 -7.85 -1.85
CA HIS A 470 -6.86 -6.44 -2.25
C HIS A 470 -8.16 -5.84 -2.73
N PHE A 471 -9.13 -6.63 -3.16
CA PHE A 471 -10.36 -6.06 -3.72
C PHE A 471 -11.24 -5.37 -2.68
N LEU A 472 -10.93 -5.54 -1.39
CA LEU A 472 -11.60 -4.86 -0.30
C LEU A 472 -10.68 -3.80 0.32
N PRO A 473 -11.23 -2.64 0.72
CA PRO A 473 -10.48 -1.65 1.50
C PRO A 473 -9.93 -2.29 2.79
N LEU A 474 -8.60 -2.31 2.94
CA LEU A 474 -7.95 -2.94 4.10
C LEU A 474 -8.33 -2.27 5.42
N SER A 475 -8.57 -0.94 5.40
CA SER A 475 -9.07 -0.19 6.57
C SER A 475 -10.48 -0.62 6.97
N LEU A 476 -11.35 -0.98 6.00
CA LEU A 476 -12.69 -1.49 6.27
C LEU A 476 -12.62 -2.87 6.93
N ILE A 477 -11.80 -3.79 6.40
CA ILE A 477 -11.61 -5.11 7.03
C ILE A 477 -11.01 -4.95 8.44
N ALA A 478 -10.01 -4.08 8.59
CA ALA A 478 -9.42 -3.79 9.90
C ALA A 478 -10.47 -3.24 10.87
N TYR A 479 -11.29 -2.27 10.45
CA TYR A 479 -12.38 -1.72 11.26
C TYR A 479 -13.36 -2.82 11.73
N LEU A 480 -13.79 -3.70 10.82
CA LEU A 480 -14.70 -4.81 11.15
C LEU A 480 -14.10 -5.75 12.20
N LEU A 481 -12.84 -6.15 12.05
CA LEU A 481 -12.19 -7.09 12.96
C LEU A 481 -11.81 -6.47 14.30
N LEU A 482 -11.53 -5.16 14.34
CA LEU A 482 -11.04 -4.46 15.52
C LEU A 482 -12.16 -3.89 16.39
N ARG A 483 -13.28 -3.48 15.80
CA ARG A 483 -14.36 -2.81 16.53
C ARG A 483 -14.91 -3.60 17.73
N PRO A 484 -15.15 -4.92 17.67
CA PRO A 484 -15.69 -5.67 18.82
C PRO A 484 -14.83 -5.55 20.10
N VAL A 485 -13.53 -5.30 19.96
CA VAL A 485 -12.56 -5.28 21.07
C VAL A 485 -12.19 -3.85 21.48
N LEU A 486 -12.04 -2.97 20.50
CA LEU A 486 -11.58 -1.60 20.74
C LEU A 486 -12.73 -0.67 21.12
N TRP A 487 -13.98 -1.02 20.82
CA TRP A 487 -15.15 -0.21 21.20
C TRP A 487 -15.55 -0.47 22.65
N GLY A 488 -15.44 0.54 23.52
CA GLY A 488 -15.84 0.42 24.92
C GLY A 488 -17.35 0.26 25.08
N LEU A 489 -17.78 -0.29 26.22
CA LEU A 489 -19.15 -0.30 26.68
C LEU A 489 -19.46 1.02 27.42
N PRO A 490 -20.64 1.64 27.22
CA PRO A 490 -20.94 2.98 27.75
C PRO A 490 -20.88 3.12 29.28
N VAL A 491 -21.06 2.02 30.00
CA VAL A 491 -21.15 1.98 31.47
C VAL A 491 -20.03 1.14 32.07
N LEU A 492 -19.73 -0.02 31.48
CA LEU A 492 -18.77 -0.99 32.02
C LEU A 492 -17.32 -0.75 31.54
N GLY A 493 -17.10 0.13 30.56
CA GLY A 493 -15.77 0.36 29.99
C GLY A 493 -15.33 -0.80 29.09
N TRP A 494 -14.14 -1.36 29.31
CA TRP A 494 -13.63 -2.47 28.49
C TRP A 494 -13.36 -3.69 29.35
N ASP A 495 -13.67 -4.86 28.77
CA ASP A 495 -13.35 -6.15 29.38
C ASP A 495 -11.82 -6.46 29.33
N HIS A 496 -11.11 -5.80 28.41
CA HIS A 496 -9.69 -6.02 28.14
C HIS A 496 -8.79 -4.85 28.55
N SER A 497 -7.59 -5.17 29.05
CA SER A 497 -6.58 -4.16 29.39
C SER A 497 -6.13 -3.37 28.16
N ILE A 498 -5.58 -2.15 28.36
CA ILE A 498 -5.05 -1.33 27.24
C ILE A 498 -3.96 -2.12 26.49
N PHE A 499 -3.10 -2.83 27.22
CA PHE A 499 -2.03 -3.62 26.62
C PHE A 499 -2.57 -4.75 25.74
N GLU A 500 -3.57 -5.51 26.22
CA GLU A 500 -4.23 -6.55 25.42
C GLU A 500 -4.86 -5.98 24.14
N ARG A 501 -5.55 -4.83 24.26
CA ARG A 501 -6.15 -4.13 23.12
C ARG A 501 -5.10 -3.71 22.10
N LEU A 502 -3.98 -3.13 22.53
CA LEU A 502 -2.86 -2.75 21.66
C LEU A 502 -2.22 -3.96 20.98
N VAL A 503 -2.02 -5.06 21.70
CA VAL A 503 -1.46 -6.29 21.13
C VAL A 503 -2.43 -6.89 20.11
N PHE A 504 -3.72 -6.98 20.42
CA PHE A 504 -4.74 -7.44 19.50
C PHE A 504 -4.76 -6.59 18.22
N GLU A 505 -4.75 -5.27 18.38
CA GLU A 505 -4.71 -4.33 17.27
C GLU A 505 -3.47 -4.53 16.39
N ALA A 506 -2.28 -4.64 16.99
CA ALA A 506 -1.04 -4.89 16.28
C ALA A 506 -1.04 -6.24 15.55
N VAL A 507 -1.61 -7.29 16.16
CA VAL A 507 -1.72 -8.63 15.57
C VAL A 507 -2.65 -8.63 14.37
N VAL A 508 -3.86 -8.07 14.49
CA VAL A 508 -4.83 -7.99 13.40
C VAL A 508 -4.25 -7.19 12.23
N LEU A 509 -3.69 -6.00 12.50
CA LEU A 509 -3.07 -5.18 11.47
C LEU A 509 -1.84 -5.85 10.83
N THR A 510 -1.13 -6.71 11.55
CA THR A 510 -0.02 -7.49 10.99
C THR A 510 -0.55 -8.61 10.09
N ILE A 511 -1.47 -9.44 10.58
CA ILE A 511 -1.98 -10.62 9.88
C ILE A 511 -2.66 -10.24 8.56
N LEU A 512 -3.41 -9.14 8.52
CA LEU A 512 -4.09 -8.70 7.30
C LEU A 512 -3.12 -8.42 6.13
N VAL A 513 -1.91 -7.92 6.42
CA VAL A 513 -0.92 -7.54 5.40
C VAL A 513 0.21 -8.57 5.27
N LEU A 514 0.26 -9.58 6.14
CA LEU A 514 1.31 -10.59 6.15
C LEU A 514 1.36 -11.49 4.90
N PRO A 515 0.23 -11.99 4.35
CA PRO A 515 0.22 -12.74 3.08
C PRO A 515 0.81 -11.91 1.93
N LEU A 516 0.52 -10.62 1.98
CA LEU A 516 0.92 -9.60 1.05
C LEU A 516 2.45 -9.41 1.01
N THR A 517 3.05 -9.15 2.18
CA THR A 517 4.51 -9.01 2.30
C THR A 517 5.23 -10.32 1.98
N THR A 518 4.61 -11.47 2.30
CA THR A 518 5.12 -12.81 1.97
C THR A 518 5.29 -13.00 0.47
N VAL A 519 4.23 -12.72 -0.31
CA VAL A 519 4.26 -12.88 -1.78
C VAL A 519 5.21 -11.86 -2.40
N LEU A 520 5.20 -10.61 -1.92
CA LEU A 520 6.08 -9.56 -2.43
C LEU A 520 7.57 -9.92 -2.24
N ILE A 521 7.98 -10.28 -1.02
CA ILE A 521 9.36 -10.66 -0.72
C ILE A 521 9.72 -11.98 -1.42
N GLY A 522 8.79 -12.93 -1.48
CA GLY A 522 8.97 -14.20 -2.17
C GLY A 522 9.20 -14.05 -3.68
N ASN A 523 8.51 -13.10 -4.31
CA ASN A 523 8.71 -12.75 -5.72
C ASN A 523 10.04 -12.02 -5.95
N GLU A 524 10.45 -11.14 -5.03
CA GLU A 524 11.76 -10.50 -5.11
C GLU A 524 12.91 -11.52 -5.00
N LEU A 525 12.80 -12.48 -4.07
CA LEU A 525 13.70 -13.62 -3.97
C LEU A 525 13.71 -14.47 -5.27
N LYS A 526 12.54 -14.65 -5.91
CA LYS A 526 12.42 -15.35 -7.20
C LYS A 526 13.16 -14.60 -8.31
N LEU A 527 13.08 -13.27 -8.35
CA LEU A 527 13.77 -12.44 -9.35
C LEU A 527 15.29 -12.44 -9.13
N LEU A 528 15.75 -12.19 -7.90
CA LEU A 528 17.16 -12.28 -7.55
C LEU A 528 17.74 -13.68 -7.81
N GLY A 529 16.95 -14.71 -7.53
CA GLY A 529 17.30 -16.11 -7.78
C GLY A 529 17.60 -16.45 -9.24
N LYS A 530 17.16 -15.61 -10.19
CA LYS A 530 17.37 -15.79 -11.64
C LYS A 530 18.62 -15.06 -12.15
N GLN A 531 19.33 -14.31 -11.33
CA GLN A 531 20.53 -13.58 -11.75
C GLN A 531 21.72 -14.52 -11.96
N ASP A 532 22.58 -14.21 -12.95
CA ASP A 532 23.66 -15.11 -13.40
C ASP A 532 24.64 -15.49 -12.28
N PHE A 533 24.99 -14.56 -11.38
CA PHE A 533 25.89 -14.86 -10.26
C PHE A 533 25.29 -15.87 -9.27
N VAL A 534 23.96 -15.88 -9.10
CA VAL A 534 23.26 -16.85 -8.26
C VAL A 534 23.25 -18.21 -8.95
N LEU A 535 23.03 -18.23 -10.26
CA LEU A 535 23.09 -19.45 -11.07
C LEU A 535 24.50 -20.07 -11.01
N SER A 536 25.55 -19.27 -11.17
CA SER A 536 26.94 -19.70 -11.05
C SER A 536 27.25 -20.26 -9.66
N ALA A 537 26.86 -19.58 -8.59
CA ALA A 537 27.04 -20.07 -7.22
C ALA A 537 26.35 -21.41 -6.98
N LYS A 538 25.16 -21.62 -7.59
CA LYS A 538 24.44 -22.88 -7.52
C LYS A 538 25.11 -23.99 -8.33
N LEU A 539 25.63 -23.69 -9.52
CA LEU A 539 26.39 -24.64 -10.34
C LEU A 539 27.69 -25.10 -9.64
N LEU A 540 28.29 -24.22 -8.84
CA LEU A 540 29.44 -24.53 -7.97
C LEU A 540 29.08 -25.35 -6.72
N GLY A 541 27.83 -25.82 -6.58
CA GLY A 541 27.38 -26.64 -5.45
C GLY A 541 26.91 -25.86 -4.22
N GLY A 542 26.65 -24.56 -4.36
CA GLY A 542 26.13 -23.73 -3.27
C GLY A 542 24.79 -24.23 -2.71
N THR A 543 24.74 -24.54 -1.42
CA THR A 543 23.49 -24.94 -0.74
C THR A 543 22.48 -23.78 -0.70
N ASN A 544 21.17 -24.07 -0.63
CA ASN A 544 20.12 -23.02 -0.55
C ASN A 544 20.33 -22.01 0.59
N ARG A 545 20.90 -22.46 1.71
CA ARG A 545 21.24 -21.59 2.85
C ARG A 545 22.38 -20.64 2.50
N HIS A 546 23.46 -21.17 1.92
CA HIS A 546 24.59 -20.36 1.47
C HIS A 546 24.13 -19.37 0.39
N LEU A 547 23.31 -19.84 -0.56
CA LEU A 547 22.69 -19.00 -1.57
C LEU A 547 21.90 -17.84 -0.96
N LEU A 548 21.02 -18.15 0.00
CA LEU A 548 20.19 -17.15 0.67
C LEU A 548 21.03 -16.08 1.37
N TRP A 549 21.93 -16.47 2.28
CA TRP A 549 22.58 -15.49 3.14
C TRP A 549 23.80 -14.83 2.50
N THR A 550 24.50 -15.53 1.60
CA THR A 550 25.71 -15.01 0.95
C THR A 550 25.37 -14.24 -0.32
N HIS A 551 24.41 -14.70 -1.12
CA HIS A 551 24.14 -14.15 -2.45
C HIS A 551 22.80 -13.41 -2.58
N LEU A 552 21.72 -13.85 -1.93
CA LEU A 552 20.42 -13.19 -2.07
C LEU A 552 20.20 -12.07 -1.04
N PHE A 553 20.48 -12.34 0.24
CA PHE A 553 20.18 -11.44 1.35
C PHE A 553 20.93 -10.11 1.27
N PRO A 554 22.21 -10.01 0.87
CA PRO A 554 22.88 -8.72 0.73
C PRO A 554 22.20 -7.78 -0.29
N HIS A 555 21.58 -8.35 -1.33
CA HIS A 555 20.81 -7.60 -2.34
C HIS A 555 19.35 -7.39 -1.92
N LEU A 556 18.80 -8.29 -1.11
CA LEU A 556 17.44 -8.20 -0.59
C LEU A 556 17.33 -7.22 0.60
N ALA A 557 18.33 -7.15 1.48
CA ALA A 557 18.28 -6.37 2.72
C ALA A 557 17.96 -4.88 2.49
N PRO A 558 18.56 -4.18 1.51
CA PRO A 558 18.16 -2.81 1.19
C PRO A 558 16.70 -2.71 0.72
N ARG A 559 16.20 -3.72 -0.01
CA ARG A 559 14.79 -3.78 -0.42
C ARG A 559 13.87 -4.04 0.76
N LEU A 560 14.25 -4.91 1.70
CA LEU A 560 13.48 -5.12 2.94
C LEU A 560 13.36 -3.84 3.75
N PHE A 561 14.43 -3.04 3.83
CA PHE A 561 14.37 -1.74 4.52
C PHE A 561 13.42 -0.75 3.82
N ILE A 562 13.43 -0.71 2.48
CA ILE A 562 12.48 0.09 1.70
C ILE A 562 11.04 -0.38 1.97
N ILE A 563 10.79 -1.69 1.95
CA ILE A 563 9.47 -2.27 2.24
C ILE A 563 9.06 -1.94 3.69
N TRP A 564 9.98 -1.99 4.65
CA TRP A 564 9.72 -1.64 6.04
C TRP A 564 9.27 -0.19 6.20
N GLY A 565 9.95 0.76 5.56
CA GLY A 565 9.52 2.16 5.55
C GLY A 565 8.15 2.36 4.89
N GLN A 566 7.85 1.62 3.82
CA GLN A 566 6.52 1.62 3.21
C GLN A 566 5.44 1.03 4.12
N GLN A 567 5.74 -0.04 4.86
CA GLN A 567 4.82 -0.65 5.82
C GLN A 567 4.55 0.27 7.02
N PHE A 568 5.54 1.05 7.45
CA PHE A 568 5.34 2.10 8.45
C PHE A 568 4.35 3.16 7.94
N ILE A 569 4.55 3.70 6.73
CA ILE A 569 3.65 4.69 6.13
C ILE A 569 2.24 4.11 5.98
N GLN A 570 2.10 2.87 5.47
CA GLN A 570 0.81 2.20 5.35
C GLN A 570 0.12 2.00 6.70
N THR A 571 0.86 1.74 7.77
CA THR A 571 0.27 1.61 9.11
C THR A 571 -0.25 2.95 9.62
N LEU A 572 0.51 4.05 9.45
CA LEU A 572 0.03 5.39 9.79
C LEU A 572 -1.25 5.74 9.04
N LEU A 573 -1.31 5.46 7.73
CA LEU A 573 -2.52 5.68 6.92
C LEU A 573 -3.72 4.91 7.47
N ILE A 574 -3.53 3.62 7.78
CA ILE A 574 -4.61 2.80 8.37
C ILE A 574 -5.07 3.38 9.70
N LEU A 575 -4.17 3.82 10.59
CA LEU A 575 -4.56 4.43 11.86
C LEU A 575 -5.43 5.68 11.65
N VAL A 576 -5.09 6.54 10.69
CA VAL A 576 -5.93 7.71 10.38
C VAL A 576 -7.30 7.27 9.86
N HIS A 577 -7.35 6.26 8.98
CA HIS A 577 -8.62 5.72 8.48
C HIS A 577 -9.49 5.18 9.62
N LEU A 578 -8.92 4.36 10.51
CA LEU A 578 -9.63 3.83 11.69
C LEU A 578 -10.09 4.97 12.62
N GLY A 579 -9.25 5.98 12.81
CA GLY A 579 -9.58 7.19 13.56
C GLY A 579 -10.85 7.87 13.04
N LEU A 580 -11.04 8.00 11.72
CA LEU A 580 -12.27 8.59 11.16
C LEU A 580 -13.54 7.83 11.56
N PHE A 581 -13.45 6.53 11.80
CA PHE A 581 -14.53 5.66 12.29
C PHE A 581 -14.62 5.63 13.81
N HIS A 582 -13.99 6.60 14.48
CA HIS A 582 -13.89 6.70 15.93
C HIS A 582 -13.25 5.46 16.56
N LEU A 583 -12.40 4.74 15.83
CA LEU A 583 -11.68 3.59 16.34
C LEU A 583 -10.24 3.97 16.65
N PHE A 584 -9.94 4.06 17.94
CA PHE A 584 -8.70 4.65 18.44
C PHE A 584 -7.70 3.61 18.90
N LEU A 585 -6.43 4.01 18.84
CA LEU A 585 -5.33 3.14 19.23
C LEU A 585 -5.43 2.87 20.74
N GLY A 586 -5.47 1.58 21.09
CA GLY A 586 -5.68 1.16 22.47
C GLY A 586 -7.12 1.30 22.98
N GLY A 587 -8.06 1.69 22.11
CA GLY A 587 -9.51 1.63 22.34
C GLY A 587 -10.22 2.99 22.48
N THR A 588 -11.52 2.95 22.19
CA THR A 588 -12.41 4.11 22.09
C THR A 588 -13.25 4.27 23.34
N ILE A 589 -13.08 5.41 24.01
CA ILE A 589 -13.83 5.75 25.22
C ILE A 589 -15.19 6.31 24.80
N ILE A 590 -16.25 5.66 25.24
CA ILE A 590 -17.62 6.16 25.07
C ILE A 590 -18.25 6.37 26.45
N THR A 591 -19.05 7.41 26.57
CA THR A 591 -19.79 7.71 27.81
C THR A 591 -21.26 7.36 27.63
N GLY A 592 -21.86 6.77 28.66
CA GLY A 592 -23.32 6.59 28.73
C GLY A 592 -24.03 7.85 29.24
N GLY A 593 -25.29 8.04 28.86
CA GLY A 593 -26.13 9.15 29.33
C GLY A 593 -27.19 9.59 28.33
N LEU A 594 -28.07 10.52 28.74
CA LEU A 594 -29.07 11.17 27.86
C LEU A 594 -28.42 11.96 26.72
N VAL A 595 -27.26 12.56 26.98
CA VAL A 595 -26.41 13.23 26.00
C VAL A 595 -24.99 12.69 26.15
N PRO A 596 -24.62 11.64 25.39
CA PRO A 596 -23.29 11.06 25.48
C PRO A 596 -22.24 12.02 24.89
N ASP A 597 -21.07 12.11 25.53
CA ASP A 597 -19.94 12.82 24.94
C ASP A 597 -19.49 12.12 23.65
N PRO A 598 -18.95 12.88 22.66
CA PRO A 598 -18.32 12.29 21.48
C PRO A 598 -17.24 11.27 21.87
N PRO A 599 -17.05 10.19 21.08
CA PRO A 599 -16.01 9.20 21.36
C PRO A 599 -14.62 9.83 21.48
N LYS A 600 -13.87 9.44 22.52
CA LYS A 600 -12.54 10.01 22.82
C LYS A 600 -11.45 8.93 22.80
N SER A 601 -10.24 9.34 22.47
CA SER A 601 -9.05 8.49 22.63
C SER A 601 -8.53 8.57 24.07
N GLY A 602 -8.11 7.42 24.62
CA GLY A 602 -7.40 7.36 25.90
C GLY A 602 -5.88 7.56 25.81
N THR A 603 -5.28 7.45 24.62
CA THR A 603 -3.81 7.55 24.45
C THR A 603 -3.33 8.86 23.82
N PHE A 604 -4.29 9.73 23.44
CA PHE A 604 -4.04 10.97 22.70
C PHE A 604 -3.24 10.76 21.41
N GLU A 605 -3.32 9.56 20.82
CA GLU A 605 -2.66 9.29 19.54
C GLU A 605 -3.20 10.23 18.46
N TRP A 606 -2.39 10.52 17.48
CA TRP A 606 -2.72 11.54 16.49
C TRP A 606 -4.00 11.22 15.69
N SER A 607 -4.33 9.95 15.44
CA SER A 607 -5.56 9.56 14.73
C SER A 607 -6.82 9.89 15.55
N GLY A 608 -6.75 9.72 16.88
CA GLY A 608 -7.78 10.14 17.80
C GLY A 608 -7.98 11.65 17.80
N LEU A 609 -6.89 12.42 17.76
CA LEU A 609 -6.94 13.89 17.69
C LEU A 609 -7.57 14.41 16.39
N ILE A 610 -7.31 13.76 15.25
CA ILE A 610 -7.98 14.10 13.98
C ILE A 610 -9.48 13.82 14.07
N SER A 611 -9.84 12.66 14.62
CA SER A 611 -11.23 12.21 14.69
C SER A 611 -12.11 13.07 15.57
N SER A 612 -11.64 13.39 16.79
CA SER A 612 -12.40 14.17 17.77
C SER A 612 -12.62 15.61 17.34
N THR A 613 -11.94 16.05 16.28
CA THR A 613 -11.92 17.44 15.84
C THR A 613 -12.42 17.60 14.40
N LYS A 614 -12.84 16.54 13.71
CA LYS A 614 -13.32 16.60 12.32
C LYS A 614 -14.47 17.60 12.12
N ASP A 615 -15.36 17.71 13.11
CA ASP A 615 -16.50 18.64 13.09
C ASP A 615 -16.07 20.10 13.30
N SER A 616 -14.84 20.34 13.78
CA SER A 616 -14.30 21.69 13.98
C SER A 616 -14.20 22.48 12.67
N LEU A 617 -14.09 21.79 11.53
CA LEU A 617 -14.08 22.38 10.19
C LEU A 617 -15.37 23.17 9.92
N MET A 618 -16.52 22.64 10.38
CA MET A 618 -17.82 23.30 10.24
C MET A 618 -17.97 24.49 11.19
N THR A 619 -17.31 24.45 12.35
CA THR A 619 -17.36 25.53 13.36
C THR A 619 -16.40 26.70 13.08
N GLY A 620 -15.63 26.64 11.98
CA GLY A 620 -14.63 27.65 11.63
C GLY A 620 -13.36 27.63 12.48
N LYS A 621 -13.13 26.56 13.26
CA LYS A 621 -12.01 26.42 14.20
C LYS A 621 -10.93 25.48 13.65
N TYR A 622 -10.48 25.80 12.43
CA TYR A 622 -9.63 24.94 11.61
C TYR A 622 -8.26 24.61 12.23
N TRP A 623 -7.73 25.45 13.12
CA TRP A 623 -6.41 25.24 13.73
C TRP A 623 -6.33 23.93 14.53
N ILE A 624 -7.45 23.47 15.06
CA ILE A 624 -7.56 22.25 15.86
C ILE A 624 -7.21 21.02 15.01
N VAL A 625 -7.72 20.96 13.78
CA VAL A 625 -7.52 19.83 12.85
C VAL A 625 -6.17 19.92 12.14
N ILE A 626 -5.72 21.13 11.77
CA ILE A 626 -4.50 21.29 10.98
C ILE A 626 -3.26 20.76 11.73
N ALA A 627 -3.17 20.93 13.05
CA ALA A 627 -1.97 20.55 13.78
C ALA A 627 -1.73 19.02 13.81
N PRO A 628 -2.74 18.17 14.16
CA PRO A 628 -2.62 16.72 14.03
C PRO A 628 -2.38 16.23 12.60
N LEU A 629 -3.05 16.83 11.59
CA LEU A 629 -2.81 16.49 10.19
C LEU A 629 -1.36 16.78 9.76
N ALA A 630 -0.83 17.94 10.17
CA ALA A 630 0.55 18.33 9.90
C ALA A 630 1.55 17.39 10.58
N ALA A 631 1.29 16.94 11.81
CA ALA A 631 2.14 15.98 12.51
C ALA A 631 2.25 14.64 11.75
N PHE A 632 1.12 14.08 11.28
CA PHE A 632 1.14 12.89 10.41
C PHE A 632 1.90 13.14 9.11
N MET A 633 1.66 14.27 8.46
CA MET A 633 2.34 14.60 7.20
C MET A 633 3.86 14.70 7.39
N ILE A 634 4.32 15.34 8.47
CA ILE A 634 5.74 15.41 8.81
C ILE A 634 6.33 14.01 9.02
N ALA A 635 5.65 13.12 9.75
CA ALA A 635 6.11 11.75 9.97
C ALA A 635 6.17 10.93 8.67
N ILE A 636 5.16 11.05 7.80
CA ILE A 636 5.12 10.36 6.51
C ILE A 636 6.22 10.87 5.58
N ILE A 637 6.39 12.20 5.47
CA ILE A 637 7.47 12.81 4.67
C ILE A 637 8.83 12.38 5.21
N ALA A 638 9.02 12.39 6.53
CA ALA A 638 10.27 11.96 7.15
C ALA A 638 10.60 10.49 6.81
N MET A 639 9.63 9.58 6.90
CA MET A 639 9.85 8.18 6.50
C MET A 639 10.08 8.06 4.99
N GLN A 640 9.39 8.84 4.16
CA GLN A 640 9.62 8.84 2.71
C GLN A 640 11.04 9.32 2.37
N LEU A 641 11.56 10.34 3.06
CA LEU A 641 12.94 10.82 2.90
C LEU A 641 13.95 9.74 3.30
N ILE A 642 13.68 8.97 4.36
CA ILE A 642 14.47 7.79 4.74
C ILE A 642 14.47 6.76 3.60
N VAL A 643 13.29 6.40 3.08
CA VAL A 643 13.13 5.43 1.97
C VAL A 643 13.85 5.91 0.70
N GLN A 644 13.72 7.19 0.35
CA GLN A 644 14.40 7.79 -0.81
C GLN A 644 15.91 7.81 -0.62
N GLY A 645 16.42 8.20 0.55
CA GLY A 645 17.85 8.21 0.85
C GLY A 645 18.48 6.81 0.72
N VAL A 646 17.77 5.76 1.15
CA VAL A 646 18.23 4.38 0.92
C VAL A 646 18.22 4.02 -0.57
N LYS A 647 17.17 4.37 -1.32
CA LYS A 647 17.11 4.14 -2.78
C LYS A 647 18.27 4.80 -3.53
N GLU A 648 18.59 6.05 -3.20
CA GLU A 648 19.70 6.79 -3.83
C GLU A 648 21.07 6.16 -3.54
N ILE A 649 21.30 5.69 -2.32
CA ILE A 649 22.53 4.99 -1.96
C ILE A 649 22.66 3.67 -2.73
N GLN A 650 21.55 2.98 -3.00
CA GLN A 650 21.57 1.78 -3.83
C GLN A 650 21.84 2.11 -5.31
N GLN A 651 21.23 3.18 -5.84
CA GLN A 651 21.43 3.61 -7.22
C GLN A 651 22.89 4.02 -7.50
N THR A 652 23.51 4.76 -6.59
CA THR A 652 24.92 5.16 -6.69
C THR A 652 25.87 3.97 -6.67
N LYS A 653 25.59 2.91 -5.89
CA LYS A 653 26.37 1.65 -5.90
C LYS A 653 26.34 0.92 -7.25
N VAL A 654 25.26 1.08 -8.01
CA VAL A 654 25.09 0.45 -9.34
C VAL A 654 25.58 1.36 -10.48
N GLY A 655 26.16 2.53 -10.16
CA GLY A 655 26.72 3.46 -11.15
C GLY A 655 25.70 4.38 -11.80
N VAL A 656 24.47 4.47 -11.27
CA VAL A 656 23.49 5.46 -11.70
C VAL A 656 23.85 6.81 -11.10
N LEU A 657 24.12 7.81 -11.95
CA LEU A 657 24.42 9.17 -11.53
C LEU A 657 23.18 9.80 -10.89
N VAL A 658 23.16 9.87 -9.55
CA VAL A 658 22.16 10.61 -8.79
C VAL A 658 22.69 12.04 -8.61
N ASN A 659 21.98 13.01 -9.19
CA ASN A 659 22.34 14.43 -9.35
C ASN A 659 23.46 14.75 -10.36
N ASN A 660 23.09 15.58 -11.36
CA ASN A 660 23.99 16.23 -12.32
C ASN A 660 24.94 17.27 -11.70
N THR A 661 25.16 17.28 -10.40
CA THR A 661 26.29 18.04 -9.84
C THR A 661 27.56 17.28 -10.19
N PRO A 662 28.40 17.80 -11.11
CA PRO A 662 29.69 17.18 -11.34
C PRO A 662 30.38 17.19 -9.98
N ILE A 663 30.68 16.00 -9.48
CA ILE A 663 31.54 15.87 -8.33
C ILE A 663 32.82 16.58 -8.74
N LYS A 664 33.05 17.77 -8.18
CA LYS A 664 34.24 18.59 -8.35
C LYS A 664 35.41 17.93 -7.60
N ASN A 665 35.52 16.60 -7.67
CA ASN A 665 36.70 15.90 -7.25
C ASN A 665 37.64 15.98 -8.43
N LYS A 666 38.60 16.90 -8.31
CA LYS A 666 39.84 16.90 -9.09
C LYS A 666 40.19 15.46 -9.43
N HIS A 667 40.15 15.12 -10.72
CA HIS A 667 40.77 13.91 -11.23
C HIS A 667 42.24 13.94 -10.81
N LYS A 668 42.58 13.36 -9.65
CA LYS A 668 43.86 12.68 -9.52
C LYS A 668 43.70 11.49 -10.46
N LEU A 669 44.21 11.67 -11.68
CA LEU A 669 44.54 10.59 -12.59
C LEU A 669 45.42 9.61 -11.81
N VAL A 670 44.79 8.64 -11.15
CA VAL A 670 45.48 7.41 -10.77
C VAL A 670 45.79 6.76 -12.10
N LYS A 671 47.05 6.89 -12.55
CA LYS A 671 47.60 6.07 -13.64
C LYS A 671 47.26 4.63 -13.29
N LYS A 672 46.22 4.10 -13.91
CA LYS A 672 45.88 2.68 -13.87
C LYS A 672 47.07 2.01 -14.54
N LYS A 673 47.97 1.40 -13.75
CA LYS A 673 48.99 0.51 -14.30
C LYS A 673 48.22 -0.53 -15.10
N THR A 674 48.34 -0.46 -16.42
CA THR A 674 47.90 -1.52 -17.33
C THR A 674 48.70 -2.75 -16.95
N TYR A 675 48.07 -3.63 -16.19
CA TYR A 675 48.61 -4.95 -15.93
C TYR A 675 48.40 -5.78 -17.19
N HIS A 676 49.48 -6.04 -17.91
CA HIS A 676 49.49 -7.05 -18.96
C HIS A 676 49.66 -8.39 -18.27
N PRO A 677 48.70 -9.33 -18.39
CA PRO A 677 48.84 -10.64 -17.77
C PRO A 677 50.08 -11.33 -18.36
N VAL A 678 50.98 -11.76 -17.48
CA VAL A 678 52.19 -12.52 -17.83
C VAL A 678 51.81 -14.01 -17.77
N VAL A 679 52.53 -14.86 -18.51
CA VAL A 679 52.25 -16.31 -18.57
C VAL A 679 52.19 -16.98 -17.19
N GLU A 680 52.90 -16.42 -16.20
CA GLU A 680 52.92 -16.85 -14.80
C GLU A 680 51.60 -16.59 -14.04
N ASP A 681 50.72 -15.70 -14.52
CA ASP A 681 49.41 -15.46 -13.92
C ASP A 681 48.40 -16.60 -14.20
N PHE A 682 48.75 -17.53 -15.09
CA PHE A 682 47.91 -18.67 -15.49
C PHE A 682 48.35 -19.98 -14.83
N HIS A 683 48.53 -19.99 -13.50
CA HIS A 683 48.64 -21.25 -12.77
C HIS A 683 47.23 -21.82 -12.50
N LEU A 684 46.89 -22.90 -13.22
CA LEU A 684 45.70 -23.71 -12.96
C LEU A 684 45.75 -24.25 -11.53
N ALA A 685 44.71 -23.94 -10.74
CA ALA A 685 44.57 -24.50 -9.40
C ALA A 685 44.38 -26.02 -9.48
N ARG A 686 45.46 -26.74 -9.12
CA ARG A 686 45.48 -28.13 -8.63
C ARG A 686 45.31 -29.22 -9.72
N GLN A 687 46.42 -29.61 -10.35
CA GLN A 687 46.58 -30.98 -10.84
C GLN A 687 46.59 -31.93 -9.63
N GLN A 688 45.49 -32.65 -9.40
CA GLN A 688 45.56 -33.88 -8.62
C GLN A 688 46.35 -34.89 -9.44
N SER A 689 47.56 -35.21 -8.99
CA SER A 689 48.32 -36.34 -9.51
C SER A 689 47.54 -37.63 -9.24
N PHE A 690 46.98 -38.24 -10.27
CA PHE A 690 46.76 -39.68 -10.25
C PHE A 690 48.14 -40.35 -10.32
N LYS A 691 48.60 -40.89 -9.19
CA LYS A 691 49.53 -42.02 -9.18
C LYS A 691 48.69 -43.28 -8.99
N GLY A 692 49.00 -44.29 -9.78
CA GLY A 692 48.26 -45.55 -9.88
C GLY A 692 48.26 -46.40 -8.63
#